data_AF-A0AAX4IQ23-F1
#
_entry.id   AF-A0AAX4IQ23-F1
#
_cell.length_a   1.000
_cell.length_b   1.000
_cell.length_c   1.000
_cell.angle_alpha   90.00
_cell.angle_beta   90.00
_cell.angle_gamma   90.00
#
_symmetry.space_group_name_H-M   'P 1'
#
loop_
_entity.id
_entity.type
_entity.pdbx_description
1 polymer ?
#
loop_
_entity_poly.entity_id
_entity_poly.type
_entity_poly.pdbx_seq_one_letter_code
_entity_poly.pdbx_strand_id
1 'polypeptide(L)'
;MSPVRFNTSGTVTVDEFSAMTRLIGQEMRSIPSVVIEILRSVILARIAHWDGFQQYTEGSAEVLNSHKVDRTFTIALYKAFEAFEALCVEDVQNANQEWPCGAQTCDALEEIVFANDFSIRDIRKLDHEGSDYDSSNVISEFRKRGQKGRSIRNKNKRKKKAEIAEQGAAALGKVPLKEYRFLRTDEELTTEYTMAVRSYFLDCASLRDYLQGIWHEVAYDGLNSVVAGALVQLAFGVVKQTESDVFADFPGQVSYEALERIITRGNAQKAEKEFSAARHALVPDDQSQGSAEAFVDLKEYMLSDAYRNLVDFIVDYQKNRNGFPTMKMLMHTTPWEPGFDLQQATKEERLEWRRVYTINWLFDLVNHYSSPILEQPPGGQNLEDIDWSTRNECLAPKAISGLQDFGAVITSLAMQKPGTQVADRISPFDVFVLQCVVDAFTVSRGWSVDTLKGHVIVAPPQSFDPTREIKMFLRGKNERGDSGCLNSLDRLVGIFEASEEFPKEPEHRQGWLRAIRVFYNSLLLLGDSNRVRTCHSFPSSNFSATHVNGLWKLSPLLCAVSLKDNVELAYRYSMALWDALASITSMVHLYNMLVEKGYMTMPNQLHQSLRSTFRDSFFLNGEVPTYDFAPVLSKRLHDRWDPRLQALKQSQCDDAYKVGGSHNALHLNLLLAFRKRANLLVYGEVGWDIERIPDDLIEPQSSLAMLRISQTKRVVDPQTGKKTFDDTDLIRRARGELKVDDDELFAIANAHVMGGPDSQSDSQLTGEQRLRLVKRDIYNDVCGDSPLSGID
;
A
#
# COMPACT_ATOMS: atom_id res chain seq x y z
N MET A 1 54.17 18.78 1.32
CA MET A 1 52.88 18.37 1.90
C MET A 1 51.78 18.94 1.02
N SER A 2 51.10 18.09 0.26
CA SER A 2 49.91 18.50 -0.52
C SER A 2 48.67 18.38 0.37
N PRO A 3 47.66 19.26 0.22
CA PRO A 3 46.49 19.24 1.09
C PRO A 3 45.62 18.02 0.77
N VAL A 4 45.30 17.23 1.79
CA VAL A 4 44.34 16.13 1.70
C VAL A 4 42.95 16.75 1.45
N ARG A 5 42.34 16.42 0.31
CA ARG A 5 40.94 16.78 0.04
C ARG A 5 40.07 15.90 0.92
N PHE A 6 39.34 16.50 1.86
CA PHE A 6 38.27 15.80 2.58
C PHE A 6 37.20 15.37 1.58
N ASN A 7 36.83 14.09 1.63
CA ASN A 7 35.82 13.52 0.77
C ASN A 7 34.42 13.96 1.22
N THR A 8 33.86 14.96 0.55
CA THR A 8 32.48 15.43 0.77
C THR A 8 31.46 14.72 -0.12
N SER A 9 31.87 13.74 -0.96
CA SER A 9 30.99 13.06 -1.91
C SER A 9 30.54 11.65 -1.48
N GLY A 10 31.08 11.12 -0.38
CA GLY A 10 30.71 9.80 0.16
C GLY A 10 31.16 8.60 -0.71
N THR A 11 32.04 8.81 -1.69
CA THR A 11 32.56 7.78 -2.60
C THR A 11 34.05 7.60 -2.42
N VAL A 12 34.51 6.41 -2.02
CA VAL A 12 35.91 6.12 -1.67
C VAL A 12 36.46 5.06 -2.63
N THR A 13 37.61 5.32 -3.23
CA THR A 13 38.35 4.33 -4.04
C THR A 13 39.16 3.37 -3.16
N VAL A 14 39.57 2.20 -3.66
CA VAL A 14 40.34 1.20 -2.89
C VAL A 14 41.66 1.75 -2.34
N ASP A 15 42.31 2.64 -3.09
CA ASP A 15 43.54 3.31 -2.66
C ASP A 15 43.27 4.37 -1.58
N GLU A 16 42.16 5.12 -1.70
CA GLU A 16 41.72 6.07 -0.66
C GLU A 16 41.26 5.35 0.61
N PHE A 17 40.62 4.19 0.49
CA PHE A 17 40.23 3.33 1.61
C PHE A 17 41.47 2.89 2.40
N SER A 18 42.48 2.35 1.71
CA SER A 18 43.74 1.93 2.34
C SER A 18 44.50 3.10 2.98
N ALA A 19 44.44 4.28 2.38
CA ALA A 19 45.07 5.48 2.94
C ALA A 19 44.33 5.97 4.19
N MET A 20 42.99 5.93 4.19
CA MET A 20 42.16 6.33 5.34
C MET A 20 42.27 5.35 6.50
N THR A 21 42.26 4.05 6.25
CA THR A 21 42.40 3.04 7.32
C THR A 21 43.74 3.14 8.02
N ARG A 22 44.82 3.41 7.28
CA ARG A 22 46.12 3.73 7.88
C ARG A 22 46.12 5.02 8.69
N LEU A 23 45.39 6.06 8.25
CA LEU A 23 45.32 7.35 8.94
C LEU A 23 44.47 7.24 10.22
N ILE A 24 43.35 6.52 10.15
CA ILE A 24 42.50 6.16 11.29
C ILE A 24 43.30 5.32 12.28
N GLY A 25 44.09 4.36 11.78
CA GLY A 25 44.95 3.55 12.62
C GLY A 25 46.10 4.33 13.27
N GLN A 26 46.56 5.43 12.68
CA GLN A 26 47.58 6.29 13.28
C GLN A 26 47.02 7.28 14.31
N GLU A 27 45.75 7.69 14.17
CA GLU A 27 45.12 8.73 15.00
C GLU A 27 44.23 8.18 16.13
N MET A 28 43.70 6.96 16.02
CA MET A 28 42.87 6.34 17.06
C MET A 28 43.70 5.54 18.07
N ARG A 29 43.38 5.67 19.37
CA ARG A 29 44.04 4.92 20.46
C ARG A 29 43.54 3.49 20.64
N SER A 30 42.31 3.18 20.24
CA SER A 30 41.71 1.84 20.37
C SER A 30 40.55 1.71 19.39
N ILE A 31 40.36 0.52 18.81
CA ILE A 31 39.27 0.21 17.87
C ILE A 31 38.33 -0.81 18.51
N PRO A 32 36.99 -0.67 18.40
CA PRO A 32 36.06 -1.66 18.93
C PRO A 32 36.28 -3.06 18.32
N SER A 33 36.34 -4.09 19.16
CA SER A 33 36.60 -5.48 18.77
C SER A 33 35.65 -6.01 17.69
N VAL A 34 34.39 -5.57 17.71
CA VAL A 34 33.36 -5.91 16.72
C VAL A 34 33.78 -5.54 15.30
N VAL A 35 34.50 -4.43 15.10
CA VAL A 35 34.95 -4.00 13.77
C VAL A 35 36.03 -4.95 13.24
N ILE A 36 36.89 -5.44 14.11
CA ILE A 36 37.97 -6.39 13.79
C ILE A 36 37.38 -7.78 13.50
N GLU A 37 36.39 -8.22 14.28
CA GLU A 37 35.68 -9.48 14.04
C GLU A 37 34.93 -9.48 12.70
N ILE A 38 34.27 -8.37 12.36
CA ILE A 38 33.59 -8.22 11.07
C ILE A 38 34.61 -8.24 9.93
N LEU A 39 35.72 -7.49 10.04
CA LEU A 39 36.77 -7.49 9.02
C LEU A 39 37.35 -8.90 8.82
N ARG A 40 37.60 -9.63 9.92
CA ARG A 40 38.10 -11.00 9.90
C ARG A 40 37.11 -11.95 9.21
N SER A 41 35.81 -11.86 9.55
CA SER A 41 34.76 -12.67 8.94
C SER A 41 34.68 -12.44 7.42
N VAL A 42 34.74 -11.16 6.99
CA VAL A 42 34.71 -10.79 5.57
C VAL A 42 35.95 -11.28 4.81
N ILE A 43 37.14 -11.19 5.42
CA ILE A 43 38.38 -11.69 4.81
C ILE A 43 38.31 -13.23 4.66
N LEU A 44 37.88 -13.95 5.70
CA LEU A 44 37.75 -15.41 5.66
C LEU A 44 36.72 -15.88 4.63
N ALA A 45 35.56 -15.23 4.55
CA ALA A 45 34.55 -15.54 3.54
C ALA A 45 35.08 -15.34 2.12
N ARG A 46 35.92 -14.31 1.90
CA ARG A 46 36.55 -14.04 0.61
C ARG A 46 37.65 -15.06 0.26
N ILE A 47 38.41 -15.54 1.24
CA ILE A 47 39.40 -16.61 1.03
C ILE A 47 38.69 -17.93 0.70
N ALA A 48 37.61 -18.28 1.41
CA ALA A 48 36.83 -19.48 1.10
C ALA A 48 36.21 -19.43 -0.31
N HIS A 49 35.76 -18.24 -0.72
CA HIS A 49 35.29 -18.00 -2.09
C HIS A 49 36.43 -18.17 -3.12
N TRP A 50 37.66 -17.75 -2.80
CA TRP A 50 38.84 -17.93 -3.65
C TRP A 50 39.18 -19.41 -3.90
N ASP A 51 39.21 -20.22 -2.84
CA ASP A 51 39.54 -21.64 -2.91
C ASP A 51 38.48 -22.43 -3.70
N GLY A 52 37.20 -22.06 -3.57
CA GLY A 52 36.13 -22.64 -4.37
C GLY A 52 36.21 -22.25 -5.85
N PHE A 53 36.58 -21.01 -6.17
CA PHE A 53 36.54 -20.47 -7.54
C PHE A 53 37.74 -20.91 -8.42
N GLN A 54 38.90 -21.17 -7.82
CA GLN A 54 40.08 -21.76 -8.50
C GLN A 54 39.78 -23.14 -9.11
N GLN A 55 38.85 -23.91 -8.52
CA GLN A 55 38.51 -25.25 -9.00
C GLN A 55 37.71 -25.26 -10.32
N TYR A 56 37.18 -24.12 -10.77
CA TYR A 56 36.24 -24.05 -11.90
C TYR A 56 36.71 -23.22 -13.11
N THR A 57 37.93 -22.66 -13.12
CA THR A 57 38.28 -21.60 -14.08
C THR A 57 39.65 -21.73 -14.75
N GLU A 58 39.91 -22.84 -15.44
CA GLU A 58 40.93 -22.88 -16.49
C GLU A 58 40.33 -22.41 -17.83
N GLY A 59 40.53 -21.14 -18.24
CA GLY A 59 40.41 -20.81 -19.68
C GLY A 59 39.88 -19.44 -20.14
N SER A 60 39.48 -18.49 -19.29
CA SER A 60 38.90 -17.20 -19.74
C SER A 60 39.75 -15.96 -19.37
N ALA A 61 40.11 -15.15 -20.37
CA ALA A 61 40.90 -13.92 -20.19
C ALA A 61 40.12 -12.77 -19.51
N GLU A 62 38.79 -12.75 -19.62
CA GLU A 62 37.94 -11.75 -18.96
C GLU A 62 37.82 -12.03 -17.45
N VAL A 63 37.74 -13.30 -17.07
CA VAL A 63 37.78 -13.75 -15.67
C VAL A 63 39.11 -13.35 -15.02
N LEU A 64 40.20 -13.41 -15.77
CA LEU A 64 41.55 -13.06 -15.31
C LEU A 64 41.75 -11.56 -15.01
N ASN A 65 41.01 -10.67 -15.68
CA ASN A 65 41.01 -9.23 -15.38
C ASN A 65 40.12 -8.89 -14.19
N SER A 66 38.95 -9.53 -14.07
CA SER A 66 38.11 -9.45 -12.85
C SER A 66 38.88 -9.92 -11.60
N HIS A 67 39.66 -11.00 -11.76
CA HIS A 67 40.54 -11.58 -10.74
C HIS A 67 41.61 -10.61 -10.22
N LYS A 68 42.16 -9.73 -11.07
CA LYS A 68 43.13 -8.70 -10.63
C LYS A 68 42.48 -7.64 -9.76
N VAL A 69 41.26 -7.21 -10.10
CA VAL A 69 40.55 -6.16 -9.36
C VAL A 69 40.08 -6.69 -8.01
N ASP A 70 39.50 -7.88 -7.97
CA ASP A 70 39.02 -8.49 -6.72
C ASP A 70 40.17 -8.85 -5.77
N ARG A 71 41.30 -9.36 -6.31
CA ARG A 71 42.53 -9.56 -5.53
C ARG A 71 43.05 -8.25 -4.93
N THR A 72 43.03 -7.16 -5.69
CA THR A 72 43.50 -5.85 -5.21
C THR A 72 42.64 -5.35 -4.05
N PHE A 73 41.33 -5.60 -4.07
CA PHE A 73 40.43 -5.22 -3.01
C PHE A 73 40.58 -6.10 -1.74
N THR A 74 40.73 -7.42 -1.89
CA THR A 74 41.00 -8.32 -0.76
C THR A 74 42.33 -7.99 -0.07
N ILE A 75 43.37 -7.62 -0.84
CA ILE A 75 44.64 -7.11 -0.30
C ILE A 75 44.44 -5.80 0.46
N ALA A 76 43.59 -4.90 -0.02
CA ALA A 76 43.29 -3.64 0.67
C ALA A 76 42.55 -3.85 2.00
N LEU A 77 41.63 -4.81 2.06
CA LEU A 77 40.96 -5.22 3.30
C LEU A 77 41.93 -5.83 4.31
N TYR A 78 42.88 -6.65 3.84
CA TYR A 78 43.91 -7.22 4.70
C TYR A 78 44.84 -6.14 5.28
N LYS A 79 45.28 -5.18 4.45
CA LYS A 79 46.07 -4.03 4.92
C LYS A 79 45.32 -3.15 5.93
N ALA A 80 44.00 -3.03 5.77
CA ALA A 80 43.16 -2.33 6.75
C ALA A 80 43.06 -3.12 8.06
N PHE A 81 42.97 -4.46 7.99
CA PHE A 81 42.99 -5.34 9.15
C PHE A 81 44.32 -5.26 9.91
N GLU A 82 45.47 -5.38 9.24
CA GLU A 82 46.80 -5.22 9.86
C GLU A 82 46.98 -3.86 10.55
N ALA A 83 46.53 -2.78 9.88
CA ALA A 83 46.62 -1.43 10.43
C ALA A 83 45.79 -1.24 11.73
N PHE A 84 44.74 -2.04 11.91
CA PHE A 84 43.87 -2.00 13.08
C PHE A 84 44.30 -3.01 14.16
N GLU A 85 44.83 -4.17 13.77
CA GLU A 85 45.38 -5.17 14.69
C GLU A 85 46.62 -4.64 15.43
N ALA A 86 47.47 -3.85 14.76
CA ALA A 86 48.64 -3.20 15.37
C ALA A 86 48.30 -2.27 16.56
N LEU A 87 47.04 -1.86 16.70
CA LEU A 87 46.55 -1.00 17.79
C LEU A 87 45.92 -1.78 18.95
N CYS A 88 45.77 -3.11 18.81
CA CYS A 88 45.20 -3.97 19.85
C CYS A 88 46.25 -4.55 20.81
N VAL A 89 47.53 -4.17 20.68
CA VAL A 89 48.63 -4.76 21.45
C VAL A 89 48.66 -4.31 22.92
N GLU A 90 47.88 -3.30 23.34
CA GLU A 90 47.86 -2.88 24.75
C GLU A 90 46.81 -3.60 25.63
N ASP A 91 45.82 -4.30 25.06
CA ASP A 91 44.72 -4.91 25.85
C ASP A 91 44.80 -6.45 26.01
N VAL A 92 45.79 -7.12 25.40
CA VAL A 92 45.88 -8.60 25.41
C VAL A 92 46.66 -9.18 26.61
N GLN A 93 47.21 -8.36 27.52
CA GLN A 93 47.90 -8.90 28.71
C GLN A 93 46.97 -9.39 29.83
N ASN A 94 45.64 -9.18 29.75
CA ASN A 94 44.70 -9.53 30.83
C ASN A 94 43.67 -10.62 30.48
N ALA A 95 43.79 -11.32 29.36
CA ALA A 95 42.98 -12.50 29.08
C ALA A 95 43.87 -13.67 28.70
N ASN A 96 44.18 -14.54 29.68
CA ASN A 96 44.76 -15.86 29.48
C ASN A 96 43.78 -16.79 28.74
N GLN A 97 43.52 -16.49 27.48
CA GLN A 97 43.00 -17.45 26.52
C GLN A 97 44.04 -17.55 25.39
N GLU A 98 44.82 -18.62 25.43
CA GLU A 98 45.51 -19.12 24.25
C GLU A 98 44.47 -19.31 23.15
N TRP A 99 44.50 -18.42 22.16
CA TRP A 99 43.67 -18.54 20.96
C TRP A 99 44.28 -19.65 20.09
N PRO A 100 43.50 -20.57 19.51
CA PRO A 100 44.02 -21.57 18.59
C PRO A 100 44.42 -20.86 17.29
N CYS A 101 45.65 -20.35 17.26
CA CYS A 101 46.36 -20.04 16.04
C CYS A 101 46.70 -21.38 15.40
N GLY A 102 45.87 -21.84 14.45
CA GLY A 102 46.36 -22.80 13.48
C GLY A 102 47.43 -22.08 12.66
N ALA A 103 48.71 -22.34 12.92
CA ALA A 103 49.84 -21.81 12.16
C ALA A 103 49.64 -21.93 10.63
N GLN A 104 48.84 -22.91 10.19
CA GLN A 104 48.45 -23.15 8.80
C GLN A 104 47.73 -22.00 8.08
N THR A 105 46.97 -21.13 8.76
CA THR A 105 46.27 -20.01 8.09
C THR A 105 47.13 -18.76 7.90
N CYS A 106 48.12 -18.53 8.77
CA CYS A 106 49.11 -17.45 8.56
C CYS A 106 50.13 -17.85 7.48
N ASP A 107 50.55 -19.11 7.47
CA ASP A 107 51.47 -19.64 6.45
C ASP A 107 50.85 -19.60 5.04
N ALA A 108 49.56 -19.95 4.90
CA ALA A 108 48.84 -19.88 3.61
C ALA A 108 48.65 -18.43 3.11
N LEU A 109 48.53 -17.47 4.02
CA LEU A 109 48.39 -16.04 3.69
C LEU A 109 49.73 -15.41 3.29
N GLU A 110 50.85 -15.80 3.93
CA GLU A 110 52.20 -15.40 3.49
C GLU A 110 52.57 -16.04 2.14
N GLU A 111 52.18 -17.30 1.89
CA GLU A 111 52.47 -18.01 0.64
C GLU A 111 51.80 -17.36 -0.59
N ILE A 112 50.58 -16.83 -0.44
CA ILE A 112 49.85 -16.10 -1.50
C ILE A 112 50.46 -14.70 -1.78
N VAL A 113 51.11 -14.09 -0.78
CA VAL A 113 51.80 -12.79 -0.89
C VAL A 113 53.21 -12.94 -1.46
N PHE A 114 53.91 -14.04 -1.18
CA PHE A 114 55.27 -14.33 -1.65
C PHE A 114 55.35 -15.08 -2.99
N ALA A 115 54.25 -15.63 -3.52
CA ALA A 115 54.19 -16.20 -4.86
C ALA A 115 54.20 -15.10 -5.95
N ASN A 116 55.37 -14.47 -6.11
CA ASN A 116 55.68 -13.54 -7.18
C ASN A 116 57.09 -13.86 -7.68
N ASP A 117 57.22 -14.83 -8.59
CA ASP A 117 58.44 -15.03 -9.37
C ASP A 117 58.14 -15.49 -10.81
N PHE A 118 58.34 -14.55 -11.75
CA PHE A 118 58.83 -14.61 -13.14
C PHE A 118 58.72 -15.91 -13.98
N SER A 119 58.45 -15.92 -15.30
CA SER A 119 59.02 -15.11 -16.39
C SER A 119 58.35 -15.38 -17.75
N ILE A 120 58.51 -14.42 -18.67
CA ILE A 120 58.17 -14.46 -20.09
C ILE A 120 59.24 -15.27 -20.88
N ARG A 121 58.81 -16.27 -21.68
CA ARG A 121 59.42 -16.91 -22.91
C ARG A 121 58.92 -18.37 -22.98
N ASP A 122 58.50 -19.01 -24.08
CA ASP A 122 58.70 -18.96 -25.53
C ASP A 122 57.38 -19.41 -26.21
N ILE A 123 56.84 -18.77 -27.26
CA ILE A 123 57.22 -18.88 -28.68
C ILE A 123 57.09 -20.31 -29.30
N ARG A 124 55.93 -20.52 -29.94
CA ARG A 124 55.69 -21.26 -31.22
C ARG A 124 55.76 -22.81 -31.26
N LYS A 125 54.78 -23.32 -32.03
CA LYS A 125 54.60 -24.66 -32.66
C LYS A 125 53.97 -25.69 -31.72
N LEU A 126 52.88 -26.38 -32.09
CA LEU A 126 52.60 -27.03 -33.36
C LEU A 126 51.12 -26.98 -33.78
N ASP A 127 50.93 -27.00 -35.09
CA ASP A 127 49.68 -27.05 -35.84
C ASP A 127 48.92 -28.39 -35.74
N HIS A 128 47.61 -28.28 -36.03
CA HIS A 128 46.73 -29.16 -36.82
C HIS A 128 46.20 -30.53 -36.31
N GLU A 129 44.94 -30.76 -36.77
CA GLU A 129 44.07 -31.96 -36.78
C GLU A 129 43.15 -32.06 -35.55
N GLY A 130 41.81 -32.05 -35.61
CA GLY A 130 40.85 -32.29 -36.69
C GLY A 130 39.91 -33.44 -36.28
N SER A 131 38.67 -33.15 -35.87
CA SER A 131 37.48 -33.97 -36.18
C SER A 131 36.18 -33.35 -35.67
N ASP A 132 35.27 -33.12 -36.62
CA ASP A 132 33.84 -32.88 -36.42
C ASP A 132 33.17 -34.01 -35.63
N TYR A 133 32.07 -33.72 -34.91
CA TYR A 133 30.73 -34.28 -35.16
C TYR A 133 29.66 -33.48 -34.41
N ASP A 134 28.69 -33.00 -35.20
CA ASP A 134 27.52 -32.18 -34.88
C ASP A 134 26.51 -32.84 -33.92
N SER A 135 25.88 -32.03 -33.06
CA SER A 135 24.42 -32.10 -32.91
C SER A 135 23.85 -30.71 -32.63
N SER A 136 23.05 -30.25 -33.59
CA SER A 136 22.34 -28.98 -33.68
C SER A 136 21.28 -28.77 -32.60
N ASN A 137 21.19 -27.57 -32.04
CA ASN A 137 19.93 -26.83 -31.92
C ASN A 137 20.16 -25.32 -31.81
N VAL A 138 19.72 -24.63 -32.86
CA VAL A 138 19.78 -23.18 -33.08
C VAL A 138 18.62 -22.51 -32.35
N ILE A 139 18.91 -21.62 -31.40
CA ILE A 139 17.93 -20.67 -30.88
C ILE A 139 17.94 -19.44 -31.79
N SER A 140 16.78 -19.16 -32.38
CA SER A 140 16.51 -18.11 -33.34
C SER A 140 16.27 -16.75 -32.66
N GLU A 141 17.00 -15.74 -33.12
CA GLU A 141 16.75 -14.33 -32.81
C GLU A 141 15.38 -13.86 -33.31
N PHE A 142 14.57 -13.29 -32.42
CA PHE A 142 13.32 -12.64 -32.78
C PHE A 142 13.57 -11.21 -33.31
N ARG A 143 13.37 -11.06 -34.63
CA ARG A 143 13.32 -9.80 -35.37
C ARG A 143 12.14 -8.91 -34.96
N LYS A 144 12.42 -7.64 -34.61
CA LYS A 144 11.44 -6.55 -34.63
C LYS A 144 11.05 -6.20 -36.08
N ARG A 145 9.76 -6.27 -36.41
CA ARG A 145 9.18 -5.78 -37.68
C ARG A 145 8.95 -4.27 -37.62
N GLY A 146 9.62 -3.51 -38.49
CA GLY A 146 9.29 -2.13 -38.81
C GLY A 146 8.39 -2.04 -40.05
N GLN A 147 7.35 -1.21 -39.98
CA GLN A 147 6.54 -0.81 -41.14
C GLN A 147 7.25 0.30 -41.93
N LYS A 148 7.28 0.17 -43.26
CA LYS A 148 7.79 1.16 -44.22
C LYS A 148 6.68 2.12 -44.66
N GLY A 149 6.96 3.42 -44.58
CA GLY A 149 6.32 4.50 -45.35
C GLY A 149 7.38 5.24 -46.20
N ARG A 150 7.01 5.63 -47.41
CA ARG A 150 7.89 6.01 -48.54
C ARG A 150 8.55 7.41 -48.45
N SER A 151 9.68 7.53 -49.17
CA SER A 151 10.61 8.67 -49.29
C SER A 151 10.08 9.87 -50.10
N ILE A 152 10.55 11.09 -49.79
CA ILE A 152 10.93 12.12 -50.81
C ILE A 152 12.20 12.89 -50.36
N ARG A 153 13.10 13.09 -51.33
CA ARG A 153 14.43 13.72 -51.34
C ARG A 153 14.46 15.21 -50.90
N ASN A 154 15.56 15.64 -50.28
CA ASN A 154 16.44 16.67 -50.87
C ASN A 154 17.87 16.68 -50.31
N LYS A 155 18.80 17.10 -51.19
CA LYS A 155 20.25 16.88 -51.18
C LYS A 155 21.06 18.03 -50.55
N ASN A 156 22.26 17.65 -50.08
CA ASN A 156 23.54 18.40 -50.02
C ASN A 156 23.84 19.35 -48.84
N LYS A 157 24.78 18.97 -47.94
CA LYS A 157 26.21 19.39 -48.02
C LYS A 157 27.11 18.76 -46.92
N ARG A 158 28.15 18.06 -47.40
CA ARG A 158 29.52 17.82 -46.90
C ARG A 158 29.84 17.81 -45.38
N LYS A 159 30.17 16.59 -44.93
CA LYS A 159 31.21 16.13 -43.98
C LYS A 159 32.19 17.20 -43.42
N LYS A 160 32.24 17.29 -42.09
CA LYS A 160 33.50 17.46 -41.32
C LYS A 160 33.64 16.27 -40.36
N LYS A 161 34.84 15.69 -40.38
CA LYS A 161 35.31 14.50 -39.66
C LYS A 161 35.49 14.88 -38.17
N ALA A 162 34.94 14.09 -37.24
CA ALA A 162 35.38 14.07 -35.85
C ALA A 162 35.59 12.60 -35.47
N GLU A 163 36.78 12.31 -34.96
CA GLU A 163 37.23 10.99 -34.52
C GLU A 163 36.33 10.46 -33.41
N ILE A 164 35.89 9.21 -33.57
CA ILE A 164 35.39 8.40 -32.46
C ILE A 164 36.64 7.90 -31.74
N ALA A 165 37.03 8.60 -30.68
CA ALA A 165 37.94 8.08 -29.69
C ALA A 165 37.19 7.06 -28.81
N GLU A 166 37.86 5.95 -28.55
CA GLU A 166 37.46 4.88 -27.64
C GLU A 166 36.93 5.43 -26.31
N GLN A 167 35.69 5.07 -25.97
CA GLN A 167 35.23 5.07 -24.57
C GLN A 167 34.45 3.78 -24.31
N GLY A 168 35.17 2.66 -24.41
CA GLY A 168 34.74 1.34 -23.94
C GLY A 168 35.15 1.03 -22.49
N ALA A 169 35.76 1.96 -21.75
CA ALA A 169 36.25 1.68 -20.39
C ALA A 169 35.97 2.80 -19.36
N ALA A 170 35.35 3.91 -19.76
CA ALA A 170 35.17 5.09 -18.89
C ALA A 170 33.75 5.23 -18.29
N ALA A 171 32.83 4.29 -18.56
CA ALA A 171 31.44 4.37 -18.10
C ALA A 171 31.13 3.57 -16.81
N LEU A 172 32.08 2.79 -16.28
CA LEU A 172 31.90 1.98 -15.06
C LEU A 172 32.12 2.77 -13.75
N GLY A 173 32.54 4.04 -13.83
CA GLY A 173 32.88 4.86 -12.65
C GLY A 173 31.73 5.69 -12.05
N LYS A 174 30.48 5.48 -12.49
CA LYS A 174 29.31 6.28 -12.04
C LYS A 174 28.06 5.44 -11.75
N VAL A 175 28.23 4.20 -11.33
CA VAL A 175 27.12 3.38 -10.80
C VAL A 175 27.18 3.50 -9.28
N PRO A 176 26.13 4.01 -8.59
CA PRO A 176 26.07 4.04 -7.13
C PRO A 176 26.23 2.64 -6.53
N LEU A 177 26.86 2.49 -5.36
CA LEU A 177 26.97 1.21 -4.64
C LEU A 177 25.63 0.49 -4.41
N LYS A 178 24.51 1.22 -4.38
CA LYS A 178 23.14 0.67 -4.31
C LYS A 178 22.71 -0.09 -5.58
N GLU A 179 23.36 0.14 -6.71
CA GLU A 179 23.08 -0.50 -7.99
C GLU A 179 24.01 -1.69 -8.28
N TYR A 180 25.04 -1.91 -7.44
CA TYR A 180 25.83 -3.15 -7.48
C TYR A 180 25.05 -4.27 -6.80
N ARG A 181 24.37 -5.09 -7.59
CA ARG A 181 23.86 -6.39 -7.12
C ARG A 181 25.00 -7.40 -7.23
N PHE A 182 25.19 -8.22 -6.19
CA PHE A 182 26.05 -9.41 -6.29
C PHE A 182 25.56 -10.25 -7.48
N LEU A 183 26.47 -10.84 -8.26
CA LEU A 183 26.11 -11.84 -9.26
C LEU A 183 25.59 -13.06 -8.51
N ARG A 184 24.29 -13.07 -8.22
CA ARG A 184 23.60 -14.17 -7.55
C ARG A 184 23.65 -15.38 -8.47
N THR A 185 23.94 -16.54 -7.88
CA THR A 185 23.71 -17.79 -8.59
C THR A 185 22.20 -17.98 -8.81
N ASP A 186 21.81 -18.72 -9.86
CA ASP A 186 20.39 -18.97 -10.16
C ASP A 186 19.67 -19.66 -8.99
N GLU A 187 20.38 -20.45 -8.18
CA GLU A 187 19.86 -21.12 -6.97
C GLU A 187 19.60 -20.15 -5.81
N GLU A 188 20.51 -19.21 -5.56
CA GLU A 188 20.35 -18.16 -4.55
C GLU A 188 19.17 -17.24 -4.91
N LEU A 189 19.08 -16.82 -6.18
CA LEU A 189 17.99 -15.98 -6.66
C LEU A 189 16.63 -16.68 -6.50
N THR A 190 16.56 -17.97 -6.80
CA THR A 190 15.36 -18.80 -6.62
C THR A 190 14.99 -18.94 -5.13
N THR A 191 15.99 -19.07 -4.25
CA THR A 191 15.78 -19.18 -2.80
C THR A 191 15.29 -17.87 -2.20
N GLU A 192 15.93 -16.75 -2.53
CA GLU A 192 15.50 -15.41 -2.12
C GLU A 192 14.09 -15.10 -2.62
N TYR A 193 13.79 -15.40 -3.89
CA TYR A 193 12.45 -15.22 -4.44
C TYR A 193 11.42 -16.09 -3.69
N THR A 194 11.76 -17.36 -3.39
CA THR A 194 10.89 -18.23 -2.61
C THR A 194 10.64 -17.66 -1.21
N MET A 195 11.64 -17.08 -0.55
CA MET A 195 11.48 -16.42 0.75
C MET A 195 10.59 -15.18 0.66
N ALA A 196 10.81 -14.33 -0.35
CA ALA A 196 9.99 -13.14 -0.59
C ALA A 196 8.52 -13.49 -0.83
N VAL A 197 8.25 -14.49 -1.67
CA VAL A 197 6.88 -14.96 -1.95
C VAL A 197 6.23 -15.59 -0.72
N ARG A 198 6.98 -16.32 0.10
CA ARG A 198 6.48 -16.84 1.38
C ARG A 198 6.13 -15.71 2.36
N SER A 199 6.97 -14.68 2.45
CA SER A 199 6.69 -13.50 3.26
C SER A 199 5.40 -12.82 2.81
N TYR A 200 5.25 -12.63 1.48
CA TYR A 200 4.04 -12.04 0.90
C TYR A 200 2.77 -12.80 1.32
N PHE A 201 2.72 -14.13 1.17
CA PHE A 201 1.54 -14.89 1.57
C PHE A 201 1.34 -14.94 3.09
N LEU A 202 2.41 -14.88 3.88
CA LEU A 202 2.31 -14.78 5.34
C LEU A 202 1.65 -13.46 5.75
N ASP A 203 2.06 -12.35 5.13
CA ASP A 203 1.47 -11.04 5.36
C ASP A 203 0.00 -11.01 4.93
N CYS A 204 -0.32 -11.56 3.76
CA CYS A 204 -1.71 -11.72 3.30
C CYS A 204 -2.54 -12.56 4.30
N ALA A 205 -2.01 -13.67 4.80
CA ALA A 205 -2.72 -14.54 5.74
C ALA A 205 -2.96 -13.86 7.10
N SER A 206 -1.97 -13.13 7.63
CA SER A 206 -2.10 -12.35 8.87
C SER A 206 -3.13 -11.21 8.71
N LEU A 207 -3.09 -10.47 7.60
CA LEU A 207 -4.09 -9.44 7.30
C LEU A 207 -5.49 -10.05 7.15
N ARG A 208 -5.62 -11.19 6.47
CA ARG A 208 -6.89 -11.89 6.28
C ARG A 208 -7.49 -12.36 7.60
N ASP A 209 -6.69 -12.94 8.49
CA ASP A 209 -7.14 -13.36 9.82
C ASP A 209 -7.68 -12.17 10.63
N TYR A 210 -6.94 -11.07 10.67
CA TYR A 210 -7.37 -9.85 11.34
C TYR A 210 -8.66 -9.28 10.74
N LEU A 211 -8.75 -9.16 9.40
CA LEU A 211 -9.94 -8.63 8.72
C LEU A 211 -11.15 -9.53 8.90
N GLN A 212 -11.01 -10.86 8.95
CA GLN A 212 -12.12 -11.76 9.29
C GLN A 212 -12.65 -11.48 10.71
N GLY A 213 -11.76 -11.18 11.67
CA GLY A 213 -12.14 -10.70 13.00
C GLY A 213 -12.93 -9.38 12.94
N ILE A 214 -12.49 -8.42 12.12
CA ILE A 214 -13.23 -7.16 11.91
C ILE A 214 -14.61 -7.41 11.29
N TRP A 215 -14.73 -8.30 10.31
CA TRP A 215 -16.02 -8.65 9.72
C TRP A 215 -16.94 -9.35 10.71
N HIS A 216 -16.39 -10.12 11.64
CA HIS A 216 -17.15 -10.66 12.76
C HIS A 216 -17.67 -9.52 13.64
N GLU A 217 -16.83 -8.55 14.03
CA GLU A 217 -17.28 -7.38 14.81
C GLU A 217 -18.38 -6.57 14.09
N VAL A 218 -18.31 -6.43 12.77
CA VAL A 218 -19.36 -5.75 11.99
C VAL A 218 -20.68 -6.52 11.99
N ALA A 219 -20.61 -7.84 11.76
CA ALA A 219 -21.78 -8.68 11.60
C ALA A 219 -22.47 -9.04 12.93
N TYR A 220 -21.69 -9.20 14.00
CA TYR A 220 -22.15 -9.71 15.30
C TYR A 220 -22.18 -8.65 16.40
N ASP A 221 -21.16 -7.79 16.46
CA ASP A 221 -20.97 -6.84 17.57
C ASP A 221 -21.46 -5.42 17.23
N GLY A 222 -21.82 -5.18 15.97
CA GLY A 222 -22.36 -3.90 15.51
C GLY A 222 -21.30 -2.83 15.21
N LEU A 223 -20.05 -3.22 14.93
CA LEU A 223 -19.03 -2.29 14.44
C LEU A 223 -19.51 -1.63 13.13
N ASN A 224 -19.28 -0.33 13.00
CA ASN A 224 -19.68 0.42 11.82
C ASN A 224 -18.91 -0.06 10.58
N SER A 225 -19.63 -0.36 9.49
CA SER A 225 -19.06 -0.89 8.26
C SER A 225 -18.05 0.06 7.60
N VAL A 226 -18.11 1.38 7.82
CA VAL A 226 -17.09 2.33 7.32
C VAL A 226 -15.73 2.12 7.98
N VAL A 227 -15.70 1.79 9.27
CA VAL A 227 -14.45 1.47 9.98
C VAL A 227 -13.79 0.24 9.34
N ALA A 228 -14.58 -0.80 9.10
CA ALA A 228 -14.11 -1.99 8.41
C ALA A 228 -13.66 -1.69 6.97
N GLY A 229 -14.41 -0.88 6.23
CA GLY A 229 -14.06 -0.45 4.87
C GLY A 229 -12.73 0.31 4.81
N ALA A 230 -12.45 1.17 5.79
CA ALA A 230 -11.18 1.87 5.90
C ALA A 230 -10.01 0.93 6.24
N LEU A 231 -10.22 -0.01 7.17
CA LEU A 231 -9.20 -1.02 7.51
C LEU A 231 -8.87 -1.95 6.34
N VAL A 232 -9.88 -2.33 5.54
CA VAL A 232 -9.68 -3.11 4.31
C VAL A 232 -8.85 -2.32 3.29
N GLN A 233 -9.11 -1.02 3.13
CA GLN A 233 -8.32 -0.18 2.20
C GLN A 233 -6.87 0.00 2.67
N LEU A 234 -6.63 0.07 3.99
CA LEU A 234 -5.29 -0.01 4.56
C LEU A 234 -4.62 -1.34 4.25
N ALA A 235 -5.31 -2.47 4.43
CA ALA A 235 -4.76 -3.77 4.06
C ALA A 235 -4.41 -3.83 2.56
N PHE A 236 -5.26 -3.26 1.70
CA PHE A 236 -4.98 -3.16 0.26
C PHE A 236 -3.72 -2.33 -0.01
N GLY A 237 -3.53 -1.20 0.69
CA GLY A 237 -2.31 -0.40 0.61
C GLY A 237 -1.06 -1.20 1.00
N VAL A 238 -1.12 -1.92 2.13
CA VAL A 238 -0.02 -2.76 2.62
C VAL A 238 0.34 -3.86 1.63
N VAL A 239 -0.65 -4.58 1.09
CA VAL A 239 -0.43 -5.66 0.11
C VAL A 239 0.15 -5.11 -1.20
N LYS A 240 -0.37 -3.99 -1.73
CA LYS A 240 0.19 -3.34 -2.93
C LYS A 240 1.64 -2.91 -2.74
N GLN A 241 1.97 -2.37 -1.57
CA GLN A 241 3.34 -1.95 -1.26
C GLN A 241 4.26 -3.17 -1.18
N THR A 242 3.85 -4.21 -0.46
CA THR A 242 4.60 -5.47 -0.34
C THR A 242 4.82 -6.12 -1.71
N GLU A 243 3.77 -6.17 -2.55
CA GLU A 243 3.85 -6.67 -3.92
C GLU A 243 4.83 -5.84 -4.77
N SER A 244 4.77 -4.50 -4.67
CA SER A 244 5.69 -3.61 -5.38
C SER A 244 7.14 -3.81 -4.96
N ASP A 245 7.38 -4.02 -3.67
CA ASP A 245 8.72 -4.24 -3.11
C ASP A 245 9.30 -5.59 -3.58
N VAL A 246 8.49 -6.66 -3.54
CA VAL A 246 8.90 -7.97 -4.09
C VAL A 246 9.20 -7.86 -5.59
N PHE A 247 8.36 -7.17 -6.36
CA PHE A 247 8.50 -7.11 -7.82
C PHE A 247 9.63 -6.18 -8.30
N ALA A 248 10.03 -5.20 -7.49
CA ALA A 248 11.21 -4.39 -7.75
C ALA A 248 12.50 -5.24 -7.74
N ASP A 249 12.54 -6.28 -6.91
CA ASP A 249 13.68 -7.17 -6.81
C ASP A 249 13.67 -8.30 -7.85
N PHE A 250 12.48 -8.75 -8.28
CA PHE A 250 12.29 -9.89 -9.18
C PHE A 250 11.44 -9.56 -10.43
N PRO A 251 11.98 -8.80 -11.41
CA PRO A 251 11.23 -8.39 -12.59
C PRO A 251 10.85 -9.58 -13.48
N GLY A 252 9.59 -9.62 -13.94
CA GLY A 252 9.08 -10.64 -14.86
C GLY A 252 8.40 -11.85 -14.21
N GLN A 253 8.41 -11.94 -12.88
CA GLN A 253 7.68 -12.98 -12.10
C GLN A 253 6.53 -12.35 -11.30
N VAL A 254 5.68 -11.60 -11.98
CA VAL A 254 4.68 -10.69 -11.36
C VAL A 254 3.25 -11.26 -11.32
N SER A 255 3.00 -12.45 -11.87
CA SER A 255 1.66 -13.05 -11.90
C SER A 255 1.40 -13.94 -10.68
N TYR A 256 0.13 -14.06 -10.28
CA TYR A 256 -0.25 -14.97 -9.19
C TYR A 256 0.18 -16.42 -9.48
N GLU A 257 0.06 -16.89 -10.72
CA GLU A 257 0.50 -18.24 -11.11
C GLU A 257 2.01 -18.45 -10.90
N ALA A 258 2.83 -17.42 -11.15
CA ALA A 258 4.27 -17.51 -10.91
C ALA A 258 4.57 -17.69 -9.41
N LEU A 259 3.84 -16.98 -8.54
CA LEU A 259 3.93 -17.09 -7.09
C LEU A 259 3.40 -18.44 -6.57
N GLU A 260 2.29 -18.94 -7.14
CA GLU A 260 1.76 -20.25 -6.77
C GLU A 260 2.72 -21.38 -7.15
N ARG A 261 3.31 -21.28 -8.34
CA ARG A 261 4.24 -22.28 -8.87
C ARG A 261 5.55 -22.36 -8.08
N ILE A 262 6.08 -21.24 -7.56
CA ILE A 262 7.33 -21.27 -6.79
C ILE A 262 7.15 -21.99 -5.44
N ILE A 263 6.01 -21.79 -4.78
CA ILE A 263 5.72 -22.46 -3.50
C ILE A 263 5.40 -23.94 -3.72
N THR A 264 4.54 -24.25 -4.70
CA THR A 264 4.08 -25.62 -4.92
C THR A 264 5.10 -26.48 -5.67
N ARG A 265 6.07 -25.87 -6.36
CA ARG A 265 6.99 -26.55 -7.31
C ARG A 265 6.22 -27.43 -8.32
N GLY A 266 4.99 -27.05 -8.65
CA GLY A 266 4.10 -27.82 -9.52
C GLY A 266 3.35 -28.99 -8.85
N ASN A 267 3.51 -29.22 -7.54
CA ASN A 267 2.79 -30.25 -6.79
C ASN A 267 2.30 -29.74 -5.43
N ALA A 268 1.08 -29.20 -5.42
CA ALA A 268 0.46 -28.62 -4.22
C ALA A 268 0.30 -29.62 -3.07
N GLN A 269 -0.04 -30.88 -3.34
CA GLN A 269 -0.23 -31.91 -2.30
C GLN A 269 1.09 -32.28 -1.61
N LYS A 270 2.19 -32.31 -2.38
CA LYS A 270 3.52 -32.55 -1.82
C LYS A 270 3.96 -31.38 -0.96
N ALA A 271 3.77 -30.15 -1.46
CA ALA A 271 4.08 -28.94 -0.69
C ALA A 271 3.28 -28.88 0.62
N GLU A 272 1.97 -29.16 0.59
CA GLU A 272 1.11 -29.15 1.77
C GLU A 272 1.60 -30.11 2.88
N LYS A 273 2.06 -31.31 2.49
CA LYS A 273 2.66 -32.28 3.43
C LYS A 273 3.99 -31.80 3.99
N GLU A 274 4.84 -31.19 3.16
CA GLU A 274 6.13 -30.62 3.59
C GLU A 274 5.92 -29.46 4.57
N PHE A 275 4.94 -28.58 4.31
CA PHE A 275 4.58 -27.48 5.20
C PHE A 275 4.04 -27.97 6.55
N SER A 276 3.14 -28.96 6.53
CA SER A 276 2.60 -29.56 7.75
C SER A 276 3.71 -30.23 8.58
N ALA A 277 4.62 -30.96 7.94
CA ALA A 277 5.75 -31.61 8.60
C ALA A 277 6.76 -30.61 9.18
N ALA A 278 7.09 -29.54 8.45
CA ALA A 278 8.01 -28.50 8.92
C ALA A 278 7.46 -27.77 10.16
N ARG A 279 6.15 -27.57 10.25
CA ARG A 279 5.52 -26.99 11.43
C ARG A 279 5.55 -27.92 12.64
N HIS A 280 5.35 -29.22 12.44
CA HIS A 280 5.48 -30.21 13.52
C HIS A 280 6.88 -30.21 14.15
N ALA A 281 7.92 -29.94 13.36
CA ALA A 281 9.30 -29.84 13.85
C ALA A 281 9.61 -28.56 14.65
N LEU A 282 8.74 -27.54 14.59
CA LEU A 282 8.94 -26.23 15.24
C LEU A 282 8.14 -26.06 16.54
N VAL A 283 7.22 -26.97 16.87
CA VAL A 283 6.44 -26.93 18.13
C VAL A 283 7.21 -27.69 19.22
N PRO A 284 7.60 -27.05 20.34
CA PRO A 284 8.27 -27.73 21.44
C PRO A 284 7.39 -28.82 22.08
N ASP A 285 8.00 -29.94 22.45
CA ASP A 285 7.35 -31.16 22.94
C ASP A 285 6.50 -30.99 24.22
N ASP A 286 6.62 -29.87 24.94
CA ASP A 286 5.89 -29.64 26.20
C ASP A 286 4.40 -29.29 26.04
N GLN A 287 3.90 -29.10 24.81
CA GLN A 287 2.47 -28.91 24.52
C GLN A 287 1.85 -30.08 23.72
N SER A 288 2.59 -31.15 23.45
CA SER A 288 2.19 -32.21 22.50
C SER A 288 1.32 -33.33 23.09
N GLN A 289 0.85 -33.22 24.33
CA GLN A 289 -0.19 -34.12 24.85
C GLN A 289 -1.60 -33.58 24.53
N GLY A 290 -1.99 -33.66 23.25
CA GLY A 290 -3.39 -33.60 22.84
C GLY A 290 -3.75 -32.74 21.62
N SER A 291 -2.81 -31.99 21.03
CA SER A 291 -3.14 -31.24 19.81
C SER A 291 -3.20 -32.17 18.60
N ALA A 292 -4.38 -32.24 17.96
CA ALA A 292 -4.56 -32.85 16.64
C ALA A 292 -3.46 -32.37 15.68
N GLU A 293 -3.02 -33.24 14.76
CA GLU A 293 -2.03 -32.94 13.71
C GLU A 293 -2.21 -31.51 13.18
N ALA A 294 -1.13 -30.73 13.13
CA ALA A 294 -1.14 -29.33 12.74
C ALA A 294 -1.41 -29.27 11.22
N PHE A 295 -2.68 -29.32 10.86
CA PHE A 295 -3.15 -29.28 9.49
C PHE A 295 -3.06 -27.86 8.94
N VAL A 296 -2.24 -27.66 7.90
CA VAL A 296 -2.18 -26.39 7.15
C VAL A 296 -2.91 -26.58 5.83
N ASP A 297 -4.03 -25.89 5.65
CA ASP A 297 -4.69 -25.83 4.34
C ASP A 297 -3.90 -24.89 3.42
N LEU A 298 -2.98 -25.45 2.65
CA LEU A 298 -2.09 -24.68 1.78
C LEU A 298 -2.87 -23.89 0.71
N LYS A 299 -4.03 -24.41 0.25
CA LYS A 299 -4.84 -23.74 -0.77
C LYS A 299 -5.53 -22.50 -0.22
N GLU A 300 -6.06 -22.58 1.00
CA GLU A 300 -6.61 -21.42 1.71
C GLU A 300 -5.53 -20.40 2.07
N TYR A 301 -4.34 -20.86 2.47
CA TYR A 301 -3.20 -19.98 2.77
C TYR A 301 -2.76 -19.20 1.53
N MET A 302 -2.74 -19.84 0.36
CA MET A 302 -2.29 -19.22 -0.88
C MET A 302 -3.41 -18.49 -1.63
N LEU A 303 -4.68 -18.59 -1.21
CA LEU A 303 -5.84 -18.02 -1.93
C LEU A 303 -6.12 -18.69 -3.29
N SER A 304 -5.73 -19.97 -3.45
CA SER A 304 -5.83 -20.69 -4.74
C SER A 304 -7.26 -20.80 -5.26
N ASP A 305 -8.25 -20.92 -4.38
CA ASP A 305 -9.65 -21.03 -4.79
C ASP A 305 -10.19 -19.71 -5.38
N ALA A 306 -9.84 -18.57 -4.79
CA ALA A 306 -10.21 -17.25 -5.32
C ALA A 306 -9.61 -17.04 -6.72
N TYR A 307 -8.32 -17.37 -6.90
CA TYR A 307 -7.65 -17.30 -8.21
C TYR A 307 -8.34 -18.20 -9.25
N ARG A 308 -8.61 -19.46 -8.92
CA ARG A 308 -9.26 -20.41 -9.84
C ARG A 308 -10.66 -19.95 -10.22
N ASN A 309 -11.45 -19.48 -9.26
CA ASN A 309 -12.80 -18.98 -9.52
C ASN A 309 -12.77 -17.73 -10.43
N LEU A 310 -11.77 -16.86 -10.26
CA LEU A 310 -11.57 -15.69 -11.12
C LEU A 310 -11.20 -16.09 -12.56
N VAL A 311 -10.27 -17.02 -12.73
CA VAL A 311 -9.88 -17.55 -14.06
C VAL A 311 -11.09 -18.21 -14.74
N ASP A 312 -11.79 -19.10 -14.02
CA ASP A 312 -12.98 -19.80 -14.54
C ASP A 312 -14.06 -18.81 -14.99
N PHE A 313 -14.31 -17.76 -14.19
CA PHE A 313 -15.22 -16.68 -14.54
C PHE A 313 -14.76 -15.94 -15.82
N ILE A 314 -13.52 -15.46 -15.88
CA ILE A 314 -13.02 -14.66 -17.01
C ILE A 314 -13.08 -15.49 -18.31
N VAL A 315 -12.60 -16.73 -18.28
CA VAL A 315 -12.61 -17.62 -19.44
C VAL A 315 -14.02 -17.92 -19.92
N ASP A 316 -14.99 -18.01 -19.00
CA ASP A 316 -16.39 -18.21 -19.37
C ASP A 316 -17.01 -16.94 -19.96
N TYR A 317 -16.80 -15.79 -19.30
CA TYR A 317 -17.34 -14.50 -19.73
C TYR A 317 -16.83 -14.12 -21.13
N GLN A 318 -15.55 -14.34 -21.43
CA GLN A 318 -14.92 -14.04 -22.72
C GLN A 318 -15.56 -14.76 -23.91
N LYS A 319 -16.25 -15.89 -23.69
CA LYS A 319 -16.93 -16.65 -24.76
C LYS A 319 -18.15 -15.90 -25.30
N ASN A 320 -18.94 -15.32 -24.41
CA ASN A 320 -20.20 -14.68 -24.79
C ASN A 320 -20.10 -13.15 -24.82
N ARG A 321 -19.34 -12.53 -23.89
CA ARG A 321 -19.18 -11.07 -23.68
C ARG A 321 -20.46 -10.24 -23.64
N ASN A 322 -21.58 -10.89 -23.40
CA ASN A 322 -22.91 -10.29 -23.34
C ASN A 322 -23.47 -10.32 -21.90
N GLY A 323 -22.64 -10.69 -20.93
CA GLY A 323 -23.02 -10.80 -19.53
C GLY A 323 -23.73 -12.10 -19.14
N PHE A 324 -23.99 -13.02 -20.07
CA PHE A 324 -24.62 -14.32 -19.80
C PHE A 324 -23.56 -15.40 -19.53
N PRO A 325 -23.67 -16.18 -18.44
CA PRO A 325 -22.89 -17.39 -18.25
C PRO A 325 -23.13 -18.38 -19.40
N THR A 326 -22.13 -19.18 -19.76
CA THR A 326 -22.38 -20.29 -20.69
C THR A 326 -23.31 -21.32 -20.04
N MET A 327 -23.98 -22.14 -20.86
CA MET A 327 -24.86 -23.20 -20.33
C MET A 327 -24.12 -24.14 -19.36
N LYS A 328 -22.83 -24.41 -19.62
CA LYS A 328 -22.00 -25.21 -18.72
C LYS A 328 -21.81 -24.50 -17.37
N MET A 329 -21.44 -23.22 -17.39
CA MET A 329 -21.27 -22.44 -16.17
C MET A 329 -22.60 -22.32 -15.39
N LEU A 330 -23.69 -22.04 -16.10
CA LEU A 330 -25.02 -21.89 -15.52
C LEU A 330 -25.50 -23.15 -14.78
N MET A 331 -25.19 -24.34 -15.31
CA MET A 331 -25.48 -25.62 -14.65
C MET A 331 -24.69 -25.82 -13.35
N HIS A 332 -23.51 -25.22 -13.23
CA HIS A 332 -22.69 -25.28 -12.03
C HIS A 332 -23.05 -24.18 -11.01
N THR A 333 -23.61 -23.05 -11.46
CA THR A 333 -23.89 -21.90 -10.59
C THR A 333 -25.33 -21.80 -10.09
N THR A 334 -26.23 -22.68 -10.54
CA THR A 334 -27.67 -22.58 -10.24
C THR A 334 -28.29 -23.97 -10.03
N PRO A 335 -29.09 -24.19 -8.96
CA PRO A 335 -29.55 -23.22 -7.96
C PRO A 335 -28.52 -22.97 -6.84
N TRP A 336 -28.42 -21.71 -6.40
CA TRP A 336 -27.63 -21.31 -5.23
C TRP A 336 -28.55 -20.77 -4.13
N GLU A 337 -28.43 -21.30 -2.93
CA GLU A 337 -29.26 -20.91 -1.78
C GLU A 337 -28.43 -20.15 -0.73
N PRO A 338 -28.69 -18.84 -0.50
CA PRO A 338 -27.97 -18.08 0.52
C PRO A 338 -28.23 -18.54 1.96
N GLY A 339 -29.34 -19.24 2.21
CA GLY A 339 -29.77 -19.76 3.52
C GLY A 339 -29.29 -21.18 3.82
N PHE A 340 -28.42 -21.74 2.98
CA PHE A 340 -27.85 -23.07 3.18
C PHE A 340 -27.15 -23.18 4.55
N ASP A 341 -27.42 -24.27 5.28
CA ASP A 341 -26.88 -24.47 6.62
C ASP A 341 -25.41 -24.92 6.58
N LEU A 342 -24.52 -23.94 6.74
CA LEU A 342 -23.07 -24.17 6.74
C LEU A 342 -22.58 -24.97 7.96
N GLN A 343 -23.39 -25.14 9.02
CA GLN A 343 -23.02 -25.92 10.20
C GLN A 343 -23.12 -27.42 9.95
N GLN A 344 -24.08 -27.84 9.14
CA GLN A 344 -24.29 -29.24 8.77
C GLN A 344 -23.54 -29.65 7.50
N ALA A 345 -23.03 -28.66 6.75
CA ALA A 345 -22.34 -28.87 5.49
C ALA A 345 -20.93 -29.46 5.67
N THR A 346 -20.58 -30.38 4.78
CA THR A 346 -19.21 -30.89 4.61
C THR A 346 -18.25 -29.79 4.17
N LYS A 347 -16.92 -30.05 4.21
CA LYS A 347 -15.93 -29.09 3.74
C LYS A 347 -16.14 -28.78 2.25
N GLU A 348 -16.35 -29.81 1.46
CA GLU A 348 -16.53 -29.74 0.01
C GLU A 348 -17.81 -28.98 -0.36
N GLU A 349 -18.92 -29.22 0.34
CA GLU A 349 -20.17 -28.48 0.13
C GLU A 349 -20.01 -26.99 0.44
N ARG A 350 -19.29 -26.64 1.51
CA ARG A 350 -18.99 -25.23 1.84
C ARG A 350 -18.16 -24.55 0.76
N LEU A 351 -17.12 -25.23 0.27
CA LEU A 351 -16.26 -24.72 -0.79
C LEU A 351 -17.03 -24.52 -2.11
N GLU A 352 -17.90 -25.46 -2.48
CA GLU A 352 -18.75 -25.33 -3.67
C GLU A 352 -19.75 -24.18 -3.51
N TRP A 353 -20.40 -24.08 -2.34
CA TRP A 353 -21.33 -22.99 -2.04
C TRP A 353 -20.67 -21.60 -2.15
N ARG A 354 -19.42 -21.49 -1.66
CA ARG A 354 -18.59 -20.27 -1.80
C ARG A 354 -18.20 -19.99 -3.24
N ARG A 355 -17.81 -21.02 -4.00
CA ARG A 355 -17.44 -20.92 -5.42
C ARG A 355 -18.60 -20.36 -6.24
N VAL A 356 -19.81 -20.89 -6.04
CA VAL A 356 -21.00 -20.44 -6.74
C VAL A 356 -21.32 -18.98 -6.43
N TYR A 357 -21.24 -18.57 -5.15
CA TYR A 357 -21.36 -17.15 -4.77
C TYR A 357 -20.33 -16.28 -5.50
N THR A 358 -19.06 -16.67 -5.47
CA THR A 358 -17.94 -15.90 -6.04
C THR A 358 -18.13 -15.64 -7.52
N ILE A 359 -18.47 -16.68 -8.29
CA ILE A 359 -18.68 -16.57 -9.75
C ILE A 359 -19.91 -15.69 -10.05
N ASN A 360 -21.03 -15.89 -9.35
CA ASN A 360 -22.23 -15.08 -9.54
C ASN A 360 -21.99 -13.60 -9.19
N TRP A 361 -21.21 -13.33 -8.15
CA TRP A 361 -20.83 -11.97 -7.77
C TRP A 361 -19.95 -11.30 -8.83
N LEU A 362 -18.98 -12.02 -9.42
CA LEU A 362 -18.14 -11.50 -10.50
C LEU A 362 -18.94 -11.17 -11.77
N PHE A 363 -19.91 -12.00 -12.16
CA PHE A 363 -20.83 -11.68 -13.26
C PHE A 363 -21.61 -10.40 -12.98
N ASP A 364 -22.17 -10.27 -11.78
CA ASP A 364 -22.93 -9.08 -11.41
C ASP A 364 -22.07 -7.81 -11.35
N LEU A 365 -20.83 -7.92 -10.89
CA LEU A 365 -19.84 -6.84 -10.85
C LEU A 365 -19.53 -6.33 -12.27
N VAL A 366 -19.11 -7.22 -13.17
CA VAL A 366 -18.72 -6.85 -14.54
C VAL A 366 -19.92 -6.35 -15.34
N ASN A 367 -21.10 -6.95 -15.15
CA ASN A 367 -22.32 -6.47 -15.80
C ASN A 367 -22.71 -5.07 -15.31
N HIS A 368 -22.61 -4.80 -14.01
CA HIS A 368 -22.86 -3.46 -13.46
C HIS A 368 -21.86 -2.43 -13.98
N TYR A 369 -20.56 -2.78 -13.96
CA TYR A 369 -19.49 -1.88 -14.37
C TYR A 369 -19.53 -1.56 -15.87
N SER A 370 -19.87 -2.53 -16.72
CA SER A 370 -19.85 -2.38 -18.19
C SER A 370 -21.14 -1.85 -18.80
N SER A 371 -22.28 -1.93 -18.09
CA SER A 371 -23.60 -1.48 -18.55
C SER A 371 -23.59 -0.07 -19.18
N PRO A 372 -22.94 0.96 -18.61
CA PRO A 372 -23.03 2.33 -19.13
C PRO A 372 -22.51 2.51 -20.55
N ILE A 373 -21.41 1.84 -20.90
CA ILE A 373 -20.78 1.95 -22.21
C ILE A 373 -21.57 1.17 -23.26
N LEU A 374 -22.11 0.03 -22.87
CA LEU A 374 -22.83 -0.85 -23.79
C LEU A 374 -24.24 -0.35 -24.11
N GLU A 375 -24.79 0.55 -23.29
CA GLU A 375 -26.03 1.29 -23.59
C GLU A 375 -25.86 2.34 -24.70
N GLN A 376 -24.66 2.93 -24.84
CA GLN A 376 -24.33 3.92 -25.87
C GLN A 376 -22.98 3.58 -26.49
N PRO A 377 -22.87 2.51 -27.28
CA PRO A 377 -21.60 2.07 -27.81
C PRO A 377 -20.99 3.19 -28.68
N PRO A 378 -19.78 3.69 -28.35
CA PRO A 378 -19.07 4.62 -29.24
C PRO A 378 -18.89 3.92 -30.59
N GLY A 379 -19.48 4.49 -31.63
CA GLY A 379 -19.79 3.86 -32.92
C GLY A 379 -18.86 2.71 -33.33
N GLY A 380 -19.34 1.47 -33.18
CA GLY A 380 -18.71 0.27 -33.72
C GLY A 380 -17.30 -0.06 -33.21
N GLN A 381 -16.84 0.53 -32.11
CA GLN A 381 -15.56 0.15 -31.49
C GLN A 381 -15.60 -1.29 -30.97
N ASN A 382 -14.47 -2.01 -31.11
CA ASN A 382 -14.35 -3.33 -30.51
C ASN A 382 -14.28 -3.19 -28.99
N LEU A 383 -14.87 -4.13 -28.27
CA LEU A 383 -14.90 -4.14 -26.79
C LEU A 383 -13.50 -4.14 -26.15
N GLU A 384 -12.49 -4.59 -26.90
CA GLU A 384 -11.09 -4.65 -26.47
C GLU A 384 -10.38 -3.29 -26.54
N ASP A 385 -10.87 -2.39 -27.41
CA ASP A 385 -10.30 -1.06 -27.64
C ASP A 385 -10.87 -0.01 -26.67
N ILE A 386 -11.85 -0.41 -25.86
CA ILE A 386 -12.51 0.44 -24.87
C ILE A 386 -11.61 0.58 -23.64
N ASP A 387 -11.37 1.82 -23.22
CA ASP A 387 -10.71 2.09 -21.95
C ASP A 387 -11.68 1.84 -20.79
N TRP A 388 -11.52 0.69 -20.15
CA TRP A 388 -12.28 0.29 -18.95
C TRP A 388 -11.74 0.90 -17.65
N SER A 389 -10.65 1.68 -17.72
CA SER A 389 -10.06 2.30 -16.55
C SER A 389 -10.97 3.36 -15.92
N THR A 390 -10.64 3.71 -14.68
CA THR A 390 -11.32 4.75 -13.89
C THR A 390 -11.18 6.15 -14.47
N ARG A 391 -10.32 6.34 -15.48
CA ARG A 391 -10.13 7.62 -16.19
C ARG A 391 -11.22 7.89 -17.22
N ASN A 392 -12.00 6.88 -17.59
CA ASN A 392 -13.07 7.05 -18.55
C ASN A 392 -14.27 7.78 -17.91
N GLU A 393 -14.52 9.02 -18.36
CA GLU A 393 -15.59 9.89 -17.84
C GLU A 393 -17.00 9.27 -17.99
N CYS A 394 -17.21 8.35 -18.93
CA CYS A 394 -18.49 7.65 -19.09
C CYS A 394 -18.72 6.59 -17.99
N LEU A 395 -17.65 6.02 -17.45
CA LEU A 395 -17.68 4.97 -16.41
C LEU A 395 -17.59 5.55 -15.01
N ALA A 396 -16.75 6.58 -14.80
CA ALA A 396 -16.44 7.12 -13.48
C ALA A 396 -17.68 7.47 -12.62
N PRO A 397 -18.77 8.08 -13.14
CA PRO A 397 -19.94 8.43 -12.33
C PRO A 397 -20.80 7.23 -11.91
N LYS A 398 -20.64 6.08 -12.59
CA LYS A 398 -21.42 4.85 -12.37
C LYS A 398 -20.55 3.69 -11.89
N ALA A 399 -19.26 3.93 -11.69
CA ALA A 399 -18.33 2.95 -11.17
C ALA A 399 -18.67 2.65 -9.71
N ILE A 400 -18.40 1.41 -9.31
CA ILE A 400 -18.56 0.97 -7.94
C ILE A 400 -17.45 1.60 -7.10
N SER A 401 -17.82 2.55 -6.23
CA SER A 401 -16.87 3.24 -5.35
C SER A 401 -16.13 2.25 -4.44
N GLY A 402 -14.85 2.51 -4.15
CA GLY A 402 -14.00 1.70 -3.30
C GLY A 402 -13.44 0.43 -3.94
N LEU A 403 -14.09 -0.12 -4.98
CA LEU A 403 -13.59 -1.26 -5.78
C LEU A 403 -13.42 -0.90 -7.27
N GLN A 404 -13.35 0.39 -7.60
CA GLN A 404 -13.31 0.83 -8.99
C GLN A 404 -12.11 0.28 -9.78
N ASP A 405 -10.92 0.24 -9.17
CA ASP A 405 -9.71 -0.25 -9.83
C ASP A 405 -9.80 -1.75 -10.10
N PHE A 406 -10.27 -2.52 -9.11
CA PHE A 406 -10.51 -3.95 -9.27
C PHE A 406 -11.57 -4.21 -10.34
N GLY A 407 -12.70 -3.51 -10.29
CA GLY A 407 -13.76 -3.59 -11.29
C GLY A 407 -13.27 -3.26 -12.71
N ALA A 408 -12.41 -2.26 -12.86
CA ALA A 408 -11.77 -1.89 -14.11
C ALA A 408 -10.87 -3.00 -14.67
N VAL A 409 -9.99 -3.57 -13.83
CA VAL A 409 -9.06 -4.64 -14.22
C VAL A 409 -9.83 -5.89 -14.63
N ILE A 410 -10.76 -6.36 -13.79
CA ILE A 410 -11.53 -7.58 -14.09
C ILE A 410 -12.41 -7.39 -15.33
N THR A 411 -13.05 -6.23 -15.49
CA THR A 411 -13.83 -5.93 -16.71
C THR A 411 -12.93 -5.89 -17.95
N SER A 412 -11.75 -5.27 -17.86
CA SER A 412 -10.78 -5.25 -18.96
C SER A 412 -10.36 -6.65 -19.39
N LEU A 413 -10.09 -7.55 -18.43
CA LEU A 413 -9.75 -8.95 -18.71
C LEU A 413 -10.94 -9.71 -19.31
N ALA A 414 -12.15 -9.51 -18.79
CA ALA A 414 -13.36 -10.19 -19.24
C ALA A 414 -13.79 -9.78 -20.67
N MET A 415 -13.48 -8.56 -21.10
CA MET A 415 -13.86 -8.02 -22.41
C MET A 415 -12.87 -8.38 -23.55
N GLN A 416 -11.76 -9.05 -23.25
CA GLN A 416 -10.76 -9.50 -24.23
C GLN A 416 -11.26 -10.63 -25.15
N LYS A 417 -10.60 -10.81 -26.31
CA LYS A 417 -10.91 -11.86 -27.31
C LYS A 417 -11.08 -13.25 -26.67
N PRO A 418 -12.01 -14.10 -27.16
CA PRO A 418 -12.20 -15.41 -26.59
C PRO A 418 -10.93 -16.24 -26.87
N GLY A 419 -10.43 -16.94 -25.85
CA GLY A 419 -9.18 -17.70 -25.96
C GLY A 419 -7.92 -16.89 -25.69
N THR A 420 -8.03 -15.64 -25.20
CA THR A 420 -6.88 -14.89 -24.68
C THR A 420 -6.39 -15.55 -23.39
N GLN A 421 -5.08 -15.82 -23.28
CA GLN A 421 -4.51 -16.30 -22.01
C GLN A 421 -4.52 -15.16 -20.98
N VAL A 422 -5.21 -15.40 -19.86
CA VAL A 422 -5.41 -14.42 -18.78
C VAL A 422 -4.67 -14.76 -17.50
N ALA A 423 -4.22 -16.00 -17.34
CA ALA A 423 -3.57 -16.50 -16.12
C ALA A 423 -2.33 -15.65 -15.74
N ASP A 424 -1.49 -15.33 -16.73
CA ASP A 424 -0.30 -14.48 -16.55
C ASP A 424 -0.58 -13.00 -16.30
N ARG A 425 -1.84 -12.57 -16.40
CA ARG A 425 -2.25 -11.15 -16.28
C ARG A 425 -2.95 -10.81 -14.97
N ILE A 426 -3.29 -11.82 -14.16
CA ILE A 426 -3.93 -11.63 -12.86
C ILE A 426 -2.84 -11.37 -11.83
N SER A 427 -2.91 -10.21 -11.18
CA SER A 427 -1.99 -9.87 -10.10
C SER A 427 -2.36 -10.61 -8.80
N PRO A 428 -1.38 -10.95 -7.96
CA PRO A 428 -1.63 -11.41 -6.58
C PRO A 428 -2.55 -10.48 -5.79
N PHE A 429 -2.43 -9.17 -5.98
CA PHE A 429 -3.31 -8.20 -5.33
C PHE A 429 -4.79 -8.35 -5.74
N ASP A 430 -5.09 -8.57 -7.02
CA ASP A 430 -6.47 -8.78 -7.48
C ASP A 430 -7.10 -10.03 -6.83
N VAL A 431 -6.31 -11.09 -6.64
CA VAL A 431 -6.76 -12.31 -5.94
C VAL A 431 -7.03 -12.01 -4.47
N PHE A 432 -6.18 -11.22 -3.82
CA PHE A 432 -6.37 -10.79 -2.44
C PHE A 432 -7.65 -9.95 -2.25
N VAL A 433 -7.94 -9.02 -3.16
CA VAL A 433 -9.18 -8.23 -3.14
C VAL A 433 -10.41 -9.13 -3.25
N LEU A 434 -10.39 -10.07 -4.21
CA LEU A 434 -11.49 -11.02 -4.37
C LEU A 434 -11.68 -11.90 -3.12
N GLN A 435 -10.59 -12.37 -2.53
CA GLN A 435 -10.65 -13.15 -1.28
C GLN A 435 -11.28 -12.34 -0.15
N CYS A 436 -10.91 -11.07 0.02
CA CYS A 436 -11.49 -10.20 1.05
C CYS A 436 -13.01 -10.02 0.85
N VAL A 437 -13.49 -9.93 -0.40
CA VAL A 437 -14.94 -9.86 -0.71
C VAL A 437 -15.64 -11.14 -0.24
N VAL A 438 -15.05 -12.28 -0.54
CA VAL A 438 -15.59 -13.59 -0.19
C VAL A 438 -15.55 -13.83 1.32
N ASP A 439 -14.49 -13.43 2.00
CA ASP A 439 -14.37 -13.53 3.46
C ASP A 439 -15.41 -12.68 4.18
N ALA A 440 -15.59 -11.42 3.75
CA ALA A 440 -16.62 -10.56 4.33
C ALA A 440 -18.02 -11.19 4.24
N PHE A 441 -18.33 -11.81 3.10
CA PHE A 441 -19.59 -12.52 2.91
C PHE A 441 -19.69 -13.79 3.76
N THR A 442 -18.70 -14.67 3.70
CA THR A 442 -18.72 -15.95 4.44
C THR A 442 -18.75 -15.74 5.95
N VAL A 443 -18.00 -14.77 6.48
CA VAL A 443 -18.01 -14.40 7.91
C VAL A 443 -19.40 -13.93 8.33
N SER A 444 -20.07 -13.11 7.51
CA SER A 444 -21.46 -12.67 7.77
C SER A 444 -22.48 -13.83 7.78
N ARG A 445 -22.08 -15.01 7.31
CA ARG A 445 -22.87 -16.25 7.29
C ARG A 445 -22.39 -17.27 8.32
N GLY A 446 -21.49 -16.87 9.22
CA GLY A 446 -20.97 -17.70 10.29
C GLY A 446 -19.85 -18.64 9.88
N TRP A 447 -19.14 -18.36 8.79
CA TRP A 447 -17.98 -19.13 8.37
C TRP A 447 -16.74 -18.26 8.19
N SER A 448 -15.69 -18.54 8.96
CA SER A 448 -14.35 -18.00 8.79
C SER A 448 -13.31 -19.12 8.58
N VAL A 449 -12.12 -18.74 8.13
CA VAL A 449 -10.99 -19.64 7.94
C VAL A 449 -9.83 -19.19 8.82
N ASP A 450 -9.40 -20.08 9.70
CA ASP A 450 -8.23 -19.94 10.55
C ASP A 450 -7.10 -20.79 9.95
N THR A 451 -5.90 -20.23 9.85
CA THR A 451 -4.75 -20.90 9.21
C THR A 451 -4.28 -22.15 9.96
N LEU A 452 -4.63 -22.30 11.24
CA LEU A 452 -4.25 -23.40 12.12
C LEU A 452 -5.41 -24.36 12.40
N LYS A 453 -6.64 -23.84 12.48
CA LYS A 453 -7.85 -24.63 12.78
C LYS A 453 -8.65 -25.01 11.54
N GLY A 454 -8.32 -24.44 10.39
CA GLY A 454 -9.09 -24.61 9.15
C GLY A 454 -10.43 -23.87 9.22
N HIS A 455 -11.51 -24.54 8.83
CA HIS A 455 -12.83 -23.90 8.77
C HIS A 455 -13.43 -23.72 10.18
N VAL A 456 -13.64 -22.47 10.59
CA VAL A 456 -14.30 -22.10 11.84
C VAL A 456 -15.75 -21.74 11.55
N ILE A 457 -16.69 -22.43 12.19
CA ILE A 457 -18.13 -22.24 11.98
C ILE A 457 -18.82 -21.81 13.27
N VAL A 458 -19.59 -20.75 13.17
CA VAL A 458 -20.43 -20.18 14.23
C VAL A 458 -21.86 -20.00 13.72
N ALA A 459 -22.81 -19.69 14.60
CA ALA A 459 -24.18 -19.41 14.18
C ALA A 459 -24.22 -18.10 13.36
N PRO A 460 -24.96 -18.02 12.25
CA PRO A 460 -25.12 -16.77 11.50
C PRO A 460 -25.89 -15.73 12.34
N PRO A 461 -25.62 -14.42 12.15
CA PRO A 461 -26.32 -13.36 12.86
C PRO A 461 -27.78 -13.28 12.41
N GLN A 462 -28.71 -13.04 13.33
CA GLN A 462 -30.15 -13.07 13.03
C GLN A 462 -30.66 -11.87 12.22
N SER A 463 -30.00 -10.72 12.29
CA SER A 463 -30.51 -9.45 11.76
C SER A 463 -29.49 -8.63 10.97
N PHE A 464 -28.38 -9.24 10.56
CA PHE A 464 -27.36 -8.52 9.80
C PHE A 464 -27.85 -8.18 8.38
N ASP A 465 -27.83 -6.89 8.05
CA ASP A 465 -28.09 -6.38 6.71
C ASP A 465 -26.86 -5.57 6.26
N PRO A 466 -26.11 -6.03 5.24
CA PRO A 466 -24.97 -5.29 4.69
C PRO A 466 -25.28 -3.87 4.23
N THR A 467 -26.55 -3.57 3.94
CA THR A 467 -27.00 -2.25 3.46
C THR A 467 -27.50 -1.34 4.59
N ARG A 468 -27.44 -1.78 5.85
CA ARG A 468 -27.93 -1.06 7.03
C ARG A 468 -27.35 0.35 7.12
N GLU A 469 -26.04 0.49 7.18
CA GLU A 469 -25.38 1.80 7.34
C GLU A 469 -25.58 2.69 6.12
N ILE A 470 -25.64 2.11 4.91
CA ILE A 470 -25.96 2.88 3.69
C ILE A 470 -27.34 3.51 3.80
N LYS A 471 -28.35 2.74 4.22
CA LYS A 471 -29.72 3.27 4.41
C LYS A 471 -29.74 4.36 5.47
N MET A 472 -29.01 4.17 6.57
CA MET A 472 -28.91 5.14 7.65
C MET A 472 -28.23 6.43 7.19
N PHE A 473 -27.13 6.35 6.45
CA PHE A 473 -26.44 7.51 5.88
C PHE A 473 -27.32 8.28 4.89
N LEU A 474 -27.98 7.57 3.98
CA LEU A 474 -28.79 8.20 2.94
C LEU A 474 -30.09 8.82 3.50
N ARG A 475 -30.78 8.14 4.42
CA ARG A 475 -32.16 8.48 4.85
C ARG A 475 -32.33 8.81 6.34
N GLY A 476 -31.32 8.55 7.17
CA GLY A 476 -31.35 8.77 8.62
C GLY A 476 -31.93 7.58 9.41
N LYS A 477 -31.79 7.62 10.75
CA LYS A 477 -32.28 6.59 11.70
C LYS A 477 -33.77 6.67 12.02
N ASN A 478 -34.42 7.83 11.80
CA ASN A 478 -35.74 8.13 12.34
C ASN A 478 -36.86 8.08 11.28
N GLU A 479 -38.04 7.56 11.67
CA GLU A 479 -39.29 7.59 10.88
C GLU A 479 -39.76 9.01 10.53
N ARG A 480 -39.24 10.05 11.20
CA ARG A 480 -39.54 11.46 10.92
C ARG A 480 -38.85 12.00 9.66
N GLY A 481 -37.94 11.24 9.03
CA GLY A 481 -37.44 11.55 7.68
C GLY A 481 -36.52 12.77 7.54
N ASP A 482 -35.93 13.28 8.62
CA ASP A 482 -35.33 14.63 8.63
C ASP A 482 -33.80 14.72 8.73
N SER A 483 -33.07 13.59 8.86
CA SER A 483 -31.63 13.60 9.20
C SER A 483 -30.68 12.90 8.21
N GLY A 484 -31.17 12.32 7.12
CA GLY A 484 -30.30 11.68 6.11
C GLY A 484 -29.54 12.66 5.21
N CYS A 485 -28.44 12.21 4.60
CA CYS A 485 -27.64 13.00 3.67
C CYS A 485 -28.48 13.48 2.47
N LEU A 486 -29.28 12.59 1.86
CA LEU A 486 -30.13 12.96 0.71
C LEU A 486 -31.13 14.06 1.07
N ASN A 487 -31.81 13.91 2.21
CA ASN A 487 -32.80 14.89 2.67
C ASN A 487 -32.15 16.24 3.01
N SER A 488 -30.93 16.21 3.55
CA SER A 488 -30.14 17.41 3.82
C SER A 488 -29.73 18.13 2.53
N LEU A 489 -29.32 17.39 1.50
CA LEU A 489 -29.02 17.94 0.17
C LEU A 489 -30.27 18.49 -0.52
N ASP A 490 -31.41 17.81 -0.43
CA ASP A 490 -32.68 18.29 -0.99
C ASP A 490 -33.12 19.62 -0.35
N ARG A 491 -33.00 19.72 0.98
CA ARG A 491 -33.23 20.98 1.71
C ARG A 491 -32.26 22.07 1.28
N LEU A 492 -30.98 21.72 1.13
CA LEU A 492 -29.96 22.65 0.70
C LEU A 492 -30.25 23.19 -0.71
N VAL A 493 -30.61 22.32 -1.66
CA VAL A 493 -31.04 22.72 -3.01
C VAL A 493 -32.21 23.68 -2.94
N GLY A 494 -33.23 23.38 -2.14
CA GLY A 494 -34.37 24.29 -1.94
C GLY A 494 -33.97 25.66 -1.39
N ILE A 495 -33.03 25.71 -0.44
CA ILE A 495 -32.48 26.97 0.09
C ILE A 495 -31.73 27.74 -1.01
N PHE A 496 -30.88 27.08 -1.79
CA PHE A 496 -30.13 27.72 -2.88
C PHE A 496 -31.03 28.24 -4.01
N GLU A 497 -32.11 27.53 -4.31
CA GLU A 497 -33.11 27.93 -5.30
C GLU A 497 -33.96 29.11 -4.79
N ALA A 498 -34.32 29.13 -3.50
CA ALA A 498 -35.11 30.20 -2.89
C ALA A 498 -34.31 31.44 -2.48
N SER A 499 -33.00 31.32 -2.25
CA SER A 499 -32.18 32.38 -1.67
C SER A 499 -31.94 33.56 -2.63
N GLU A 500 -32.23 34.78 -2.20
CA GLU A 500 -31.77 36.02 -2.85
C GLU A 500 -30.36 36.45 -2.37
N GLU A 501 -29.58 35.57 -1.73
CA GLU A 501 -28.25 35.93 -1.19
C GLU A 501 -27.14 35.83 -2.25
N PHE A 502 -27.39 35.13 -3.36
CA PHE A 502 -26.52 35.07 -4.54
C PHE A 502 -27.02 35.84 -5.79
N PRO A 503 -27.62 37.05 -5.76
CA PRO A 503 -28.13 37.69 -6.98
C PRO A 503 -27.00 38.29 -7.83
N LYS A 504 -25.81 38.47 -7.25
CA LYS A 504 -24.70 39.17 -7.90
C LYS A 504 -23.87 38.29 -8.82
N GLU A 505 -23.95 36.96 -8.69
CA GLU A 505 -23.19 36.01 -9.51
C GLU A 505 -24.02 34.73 -9.77
N PRO A 506 -24.94 34.76 -10.76
CA PRO A 506 -25.79 33.62 -11.09
C PRO A 506 -24.98 32.37 -11.48
N GLU A 507 -23.79 32.55 -12.06
CA GLU A 507 -22.90 31.47 -12.46
C GLU A 507 -22.35 30.67 -11.27
N HIS A 508 -21.96 31.34 -10.17
CA HIS A 508 -21.48 30.66 -8.95
C HIS A 508 -22.57 29.85 -8.26
N ARG A 509 -23.79 30.39 -8.17
CA ARG A 509 -24.95 29.66 -7.64
C ARG A 509 -25.23 28.41 -8.49
N GLN A 510 -25.22 28.58 -9.82
CA GLN A 510 -25.50 27.50 -10.75
C GLN A 510 -24.39 26.43 -10.74
N GLY A 511 -23.14 26.82 -10.51
CA GLY A 511 -22.01 25.92 -10.29
C GLY A 511 -22.19 25.04 -9.06
N TRP A 512 -22.54 25.63 -7.90
CA TRP A 512 -22.82 24.87 -6.68
C TRP A 512 -24.04 23.96 -6.81
N LEU A 513 -25.13 24.44 -7.39
CA LEU A 513 -26.31 23.61 -7.67
C LEU A 513 -25.97 22.42 -8.57
N ARG A 514 -25.14 22.62 -9.60
CA ARG A 514 -24.67 21.52 -10.46
C ARG A 514 -23.82 20.53 -9.66
N ALA A 515 -22.87 21.01 -8.87
CA ALA A 515 -21.98 20.16 -8.07
C ALA A 515 -22.76 19.33 -7.03
N ILE A 516 -23.73 19.94 -6.34
CA ILE A 516 -24.62 19.27 -5.39
C ILE A 516 -25.48 18.22 -6.11
N ARG A 517 -26.03 18.54 -7.29
CA ARG A 517 -26.83 17.57 -8.07
C ARG A 517 -26.00 16.39 -8.57
N VAL A 518 -24.75 16.61 -8.97
CA VAL A 518 -23.84 15.51 -9.35
C VAL A 518 -23.59 14.58 -8.16
N PHE A 519 -23.30 15.16 -6.98
CA PHE A 519 -23.11 14.37 -5.76
C PHE A 519 -24.40 13.65 -5.31
N TYR A 520 -25.56 14.32 -5.40
CA TYR A 520 -26.85 13.70 -5.12
C TYR A 520 -27.09 12.47 -6.02
N ASN A 521 -26.81 12.60 -7.32
CA ASN A 521 -26.95 11.50 -8.26
C ASN A 521 -25.99 10.33 -7.98
N SER A 522 -24.76 10.60 -7.52
CA SER A 522 -23.84 9.50 -7.13
C SER A 522 -24.36 8.77 -5.89
N LEU A 523 -24.90 9.50 -4.90
CA LEU A 523 -25.51 8.90 -3.71
C LEU A 523 -26.75 8.05 -4.03
N LEU A 524 -27.51 8.40 -5.07
CA LEU A 524 -28.66 7.61 -5.51
C LEU A 524 -28.28 6.23 -6.06
N LEU A 525 -27.03 6.04 -6.49
CA LEU A 525 -26.51 4.75 -6.99
C LEU A 525 -25.97 3.86 -5.86
N LEU A 526 -25.68 4.44 -4.69
CA LEU A 526 -25.12 3.72 -3.55
C LEU A 526 -26.12 2.69 -3.02
N GLY A 527 -25.74 1.41 -3.04
CA GLY A 527 -26.56 0.33 -2.51
C GLY A 527 -27.70 -0.14 -3.42
N ASP A 528 -27.79 0.29 -4.69
CA ASP A 528 -28.86 -0.13 -5.61
C ASP A 528 -28.33 -0.41 -7.04
N SER A 529 -28.21 -1.70 -7.38
CA SER A 529 -27.79 -2.12 -8.73
C SER A 529 -28.86 -1.90 -9.80
N ASN A 530 -30.14 -1.75 -9.44
CA ASN A 530 -31.23 -1.65 -10.42
C ASN A 530 -31.26 -0.29 -11.11
N ARG A 531 -30.79 0.76 -10.44
CA ARG A 531 -30.73 2.11 -10.99
C ARG A 531 -29.66 2.27 -12.08
N VAL A 532 -28.66 1.40 -12.06
CA VAL A 532 -27.61 1.33 -13.10
C VAL A 532 -28.02 0.42 -14.26
N ARG A 533 -28.81 -0.64 -13.99
CA ARG A 533 -29.33 -1.55 -15.01
C ARG A 533 -30.61 -0.99 -15.65
N THR A 534 -30.47 0.03 -16.48
CA THR A 534 -31.57 0.51 -17.34
C THR A 534 -31.71 -0.29 -18.64
N CYS A 535 -30.77 -1.19 -18.93
CA CYS A 535 -30.68 -1.92 -20.17
C CYS A 535 -31.42 -3.27 -20.15
N HIS A 536 -32.33 -3.49 -21.10
CA HIS A 536 -32.95 -4.81 -21.36
C HIS A 536 -31.98 -5.82 -22.01
N SER A 537 -30.76 -5.40 -22.39
CA SER A 537 -29.78 -6.23 -23.10
C SER A 537 -28.91 -7.08 -22.18
N PHE A 538 -28.87 -6.80 -20.88
CA PHE A 538 -28.17 -7.61 -19.88
C PHE A 538 -29.14 -8.51 -19.11
N PRO A 539 -28.69 -9.71 -18.65
CA PRO A 539 -29.52 -10.56 -17.82
C PRO A 539 -29.86 -9.86 -16.49
N SER A 540 -30.98 -10.29 -15.90
CA SER A 540 -31.23 -10.03 -14.48
C SER A 540 -30.06 -10.56 -13.65
N SER A 541 -29.87 -10.02 -12.44
CA SER A 541 -28.83 -10.50 -11.53
C SER A 541 -28.84 -12.03 -11.45
N ASN A 542 -27.67 -12.67 -11.40
CA ASN A 542 -27.61 -14.12 -11.20
C ASN A 542 -28.17 -14.51 -9.82
N PHE A 543 -28.27 -13.55 -8.90
CA PHE A 543 -28.96 -13.70 -7.63
C PHE A 543 -30.46 -13.41 -7.71
N SER A 544 -31.04 -13.03 -8.85
CA SER A 544 -32.43 -12.52 -8.93
C SER A 544 -33.48 -13.49 -8.37
N ALA A 545 -33.21 -14.80 -8.41
CA ALA A 545 -34.06 -15.83 -7.83
C ALA A 545 -34.21 -15.68 -6.30
N THR A 546 -33.19 -15.17 -5.62
CA THR A 546 -33.17 -15.01 -4.15
C THR A 546 -33.17 -13.53 -3.76
N HIS A 547 -32.33 -12.71 -4.39
CA HIS A 547 -32.18 -11.28 -4.16
C HIS A 547 -32.00 -10.48 -5.46
N VAL A 548 -32.98 -9.62 -5.77
CA VAL A 548 -32.96 -8.72 -6.95
C VAL A 548 -31.75 -7.78 -6.97
N ASN A 549 -31.26 -7.35 -5.79
CA ASN A 549 -30.09 -6.49 -5.60
C ASN A 549 -28.95 -7.28 -4.94
N GLY A 550 -28.68 -8.49 -5.43
CA GLY A 550 -27.74 -9.44 -4.82
C GLY A 550 -26.33 -8.90 -4.69
N LEU A 551 -25.85 -8.13 -5.67
CA LEU A 551 -24.51 -7.51 -5.66
C LEU A 551 -24.24 -6.75 -4.35
N TRP A 552 -25.19 -5.96 -3.88
CA TRP A 552 -25.06 -5.16 -2.66
C TRP A 552 -25.53 -5.93 -1.41
N LYS A 553 -26.70 -6.59 -1.49
CA LYS A 553 -27.29 -7.30 -0.34
C LYS A 553 -26.47 -8.48 0.16
N LEU A 554 -25.57 -9.01 -0.67
CA LEU A 554 -24.71 -10.14 -0.34
C LEU A 554 -23.23 -9.75 -0.30
N SER A 555 -22.87 -8.46 -0.33
CA SER A 555 -21.46 -8.04 -0.34
C SER A 555 -21.19 -6.98 0.74
N PRO A 556 -20.89 -7.42 1.98
CA PRO A 556 -20.57 -6.51 3.07
C PRO A 556 -19.37 -5.62 2.78
N LEU A 557 -18.31 -6.17 2.16
CA LEU A 557 -17.12 -5.41 1.78
C LEU A 557 -17.47 -4.28 0.81
N LEU A 558 -18.21 -4.59 -0.25
CA LEU A 558 -18.64 -3.61 -1.24
C LEU A 558 -19.42 -2.46 -0.58
N CYS A 559 -20.39 -2.79 0.28
CA CYS A 559 -21.16 -1.78 1.00
C CYS A 559 -20.26 -0.88 1.88
N ALA A 560 -19.35 -1.49 2.63
CA ALA A 560 -18.42 -0.80 3.52
C ALA A 560 -17.50 0.18 2.79
N VAL A 561 -16.79 -0.27 1.76
CA VAL A 561 -15.83 0.57 1.03
C VAL A 561 -16.52 1.65 0.21
N SER A 562 -17.69 1.34 -0.36
CA SER A 562 -18.48 2.35 -1.10
C SER A 562 -19.01 3.42 -0.17
N LEU A 563 -19.52 3.03 1.01
CA LEU A 563 -20.01 3.99 1.99
C LEU A 563 -18.88 4.86 2.52
N LYS A 564 -17.70 4.27 2.81
CA LYS A 564 -16.50 5.00 3.25
C LYS A 564 -16.15 6.13 2.28
N ASP A 565 -16.06 5.83 0.97
CA ASP A 565 -15.72 6.83 -0.05
C ASP A 565 -16.76 7.96 -0.13
N ASN A 566 -18.05 7.61 0.02
CA ASN A 566 -19.13 8.60 -0.05
C ASN A 566 -19.23 9.47 1.22
N VAL A 567 -18.88 8.93 2.39
CA VAL A 567 -18.75 9.70 3.64
C VAL A 567 -17.59 10.70 3.53
N GLU A 568 -16.44 10.26 3.01
CA GLU A 568 -15.31 11.16 2.74
C GLU A 568 -15.70 12.26 1.76
N LEU A 569 -16.40 11.90 0.67
CA LEU A 569 -16.87 12.87 -0.32
C LEU A 569 -17.87 13.86 0.30
N ALA A 570 -18.81 13.39 1.13
CA ALA A 570 -19.75 14.24 1.85
C ALA A 570 -19.03 15.25 2.76
N TYR A 571 -17.97 14.81 3.44
CA TYR A 571 -17.14 15.68 4.27
C TYR A 571 -16.46 16.76 3.44
N ARG A 572 -15.81 16.40 2.32
CA ARG A 572 -15.15 17.35 1.40
C ARG A 572 -16.14 18.39 0.86
N TYR A 573 -17.32 17.96 0.42
CA TYR A 573 -18.39 18.86 -0.04
C TYR A 573 -18.85 19.81 1.07
N SER A 574 -19.04 19.30 2.28
CA SER A 574 -19.48 20.10 3.42
C SER A 574 -18.43 21.17 3.78
N MET A 575 -17.15 20.81 3.84
CA MET A 575 -16.08 21.77 4.11
C MET A 575 -15.96 22.82 3.01
N ALA A 576 -16.03 22.41 1.74
CA ALA A 576 -15.96 23.34 0.61
C ALA A 576 -17.15 24.32 0.59
N LEU A 577 -18.35 23.82 0.91
CA LEU A 577 -19.55 24.63 1.05
C LEU A 577 -19.42 25.61 2.22
N TRP A 578 -18.97 25.14 3.39
CA TRP A 578 -18.75 26.01 4.55
C TRP A 578 -17.70 27.06 4.30
N ASP A 579 -16.69 26.74 3.47
CA ASP A 579 -15.67 27.68 3.02
C ASP A 579 -16.20 28.71 2.00
N ALA A 580 -17.26 28.41 1.26
CA ALA A 580 -17.91 29.33 0.33
C ALA A 580 -18.95 30.26 0.99
N LEU A 581 -19.61 29.83 2.08
CA LEU A 581 -20.74 30.54 2.68
C LEU A 581 -20.34 31.40 3.89
N ALA A 582 -20.41 32.73 3.73
CA ALA A 582 -20.17 33.70 4.81
C ALA A 582 -21.22 33.65 5.93
N SER A 583 -22.44 33.22 5.60
CA SER A 583 -23.54 33.08 6.55
C SER A 583 -23.22 32.06 7.65
N ILE A 584 -22.53 30.97 7.35
CA ILE A 584 -22.17 29.93 8.33
C ILE A 584 -21.23 30.48 9.40
N THR A 585 -20.20 31.21 8.98
CA THR A 585 -19.27 31.86 9.93
C THR A 585 -19.98 32.95 10.73
N SER A 586 -20.81 33.76 10.06
CA SER A 586 -21.59 34.82 10.72
C SER A 586 -22.54 34.26 11.78
N MET A 587 -23.20 33.13 11.51
CA MET A 587 -24.11 32.46 12.45
C MET A 587 -23.39 31.98 13.72
N VAL A 588 -22.21 31.37 13.57
CA VAL A 588 -21.42 30.89 14.73
C VAL A 588 -20.93 32.06 15.59
N HIS A 589 -20.49 33.16 14.97
CA HIS A 589 -20.10 34.40 15.68
C HIS A 589 -21.28 35.07 16.37
N LEU A 590 -22.44 35.13 15.70
CA LEU A 590 -23.66 35.70 16.25
C LEU A 590 -24.13 34.91 17.47
N TYR A 591 -24.18 33.58 17.36
CA TYR A 591 -24.56 32.73 18.49
C TYR A 591 -23.57 32.90 19.66
N ASN A 592 -22.27 32.96 19.39
CA ASN A 592 -21.27 33.22 20.43
C ASN A 592 -21.52 34.56 21.15
N MET A 593 -21.80 35.63 20.39
CA MET A 593 -22.17 36.93 20.98
C MET A 593 -23.43 36.84 21.85
N LEU A 594 -24.46 36.12 21.40
CA LEU A 594 -25.72 36.00 22.15
C LEU A 594 -25.54 35.24 23.47
N VAL A 595 -24.68 34.22 23.49
CA VAL A 595 -24.35 33.47 24.70
C VAL A 595 -23.50 34.31 25.65
N GLU A 596 -22.41 34.91 25.19
CA GLU A 596 -21.50 35.70 26.04
C GLU A 596 -22.18 36.94 26.63
N LYS A 597 -23.15 37.55 25.92
CA LYS A 597 -23.95 38.66 26.43
C LYS A 597 -25.13 38.23 27.32
N GLY A 598 -25.35 36.93 27.52
CA GLY A 598 -26.43 36.40 28.34
C GLY A 598 -27.84 36.50 27.73
N TYR A 599 -27.95 36.76 26.42
CA TYR A 599 -29.24 36.77 25.71
C TYR A 599 -29.75 35.35 25.43
N MET A 600 -28.86 34.37 25.36
CA MET A 600 -29.19 32.95 25.25
C MET A 600 -28.67 32.19 26.46
N THR A 601 -29.58 31.54 27.18
CA THR A 601 -29.29 30.71 28.36
C THR A 601 -29.25 29.21 28.06
N MET A 602 -29.73 28.80 26.88
CA MET A 602 -29.79 27.40 26.47
C MET A 602 -28.52 27.00 25.69
N PRO A 603 -27.73 26.03 26.17
CA PRO A 603 -26.59 25.53 25.45
C PRO A 603 -27.04 24.75 24.20
N ASN A 604 -26.65 25.23 23.02
CA ASN A 604 -26.79 24.48 21.79
C ASN A 604 -25.58 23.55 21.65
N GLN A 605 -25.82 22.24 21.79
CA GLN A 605 -24.79 21.23 21.66
C GLN A 605 -24.08 21.29 20.30
N LEU A 606 -24.82 21.52 19.21
CA LEU A 606 -24.22 21.64 17.87
C LEU A 606 -23.23 22.80 17.80
N HIS A 607 -23.54 23.95 18.40
CA HIS A 607 -22.62 25.09 18.42
C HIS A 607 -21.37 24.78 19.25
N GLN A 608 -21.53 24.14 20.41
CA GLN A 608 -20.39 23.73 21.24
C GLN A 608 -19.48 22.76 20.49
N SER A 609 -20.04 21.75 19.82
CA SER A 609 -19.30 20.82 18.97
C SER A 609 -18.57 21.56 17.85
N LEU A 610 -19.25 22.40 17.07
CA LEU A 610 -18.63 23.19 16.00
C LEU A 610 -17.50 24.09 16.50
N ARG A 611 -17.69 24.76 17.64
CA ARG A 611 -16.68 25.62 18.28
C ARG A 611 -15.48 24.82 18.76
N SER A 612 -15.69 23.61 19.29
CA SER A 612 -14.60 22.74 19.75
C SER A 612 -13.81 22.16 18.58
N THR A 613 -14.50 21.70 17.53
CA THR A 613 -13.92 20.96 16.41
C THR A 613 -13.23 21.87 15.40
N PHE A 614 -13.85 23.01 15.06
CA PHE A 614 -13.44 23.92 14.00
C PHE A 614 -13.07 25.31 14.53
N ARG A 615 -12.49 25.35 15.72
CA ARG A 615 -12.15 26.59 16.44
C ARG A 615 -11.35 27.56 15.57
N ASP A 616 -10.29 27.09 14.94
CA ASP A 616 -9.41 27.88 14.07
C ASP A 616 -10.03 28.25 12.71
N SER A 617 -11.04 27.48 12.29
CA SER A 617 -11.81 27.76 11.07
C SER A 617 -12.81 28.90 11.29
N PHE A 618 -13.41 28.98 12.48
CA PHE A 618 -14.39 30.02 12.80
C PHE A 618 -13.76 31.30 13.34
N PHE A 619 -12.75 31.19 14.20
CA PHE A 619 -12.18 32.32 14.94
C PHE A 619 -10.72 32.61 14.52
N LEU A 620 -10.31 33.87 14.57
CA LEU A 620 -8.94 34.27 14.25
C LEU A 620 -7.99 33.66 15.30
N ASN A 621 -7.00 32.87 14.84
CA ASN A 621 -6.05 32.15 15.70
C ASN A 621 -6.73 31.24 16.75
N GLY A 622 -7.97 30.81 16.50
CA GLY A 622 -8.76 30.04 17.46
C GLY A 622 -9.21 30.86 18.69
N GLU A 623 -9.01 32.17 18.74
CA GLU A 623 -9.40 32.97 19.90
C GLU A 623 -10.89 33.30 19.86
N VAL A 624 -11.66 32.75 20.80
CA VAL A 624 -13.10 32.99 20.85
C VAL A 624 -13.36 34.34 21.52
N PRO A 625 -14.00 35.30 20.82
CA PRO A 625 -14.20 36.63 21.36
C PRO A 625 -15.19 36.60 22.52
N THR A 626 -14.84 37.31 23.59
CA THR A 626 -15.73 37.60 24.74
C THR A 626 -16.24 39.04 24.72
N TYR A 627 -15.62 39.91 23.91
CA TYR A 627 -16.00 41.29 23.65
C TYR A 627 -15.65 41.68 22.19
N ASP A 628 -16.02 42.88 21.75
CA ASP A 628 -15.71 43.42 20.39
C ASP A 628 -16.06 42.47 19.23
N PHE A 629 -17.21 41.80 19.34
CA PHE A 629 -17.68 40.79 18.38
C PHE A 629 -17.75 41.28 16.93
N ALA A 630 -18.26 42.50 16.71
CA ALA A 630 -18.45 43.03 15.36
C ALA A 630 -17.12 43.29 14.62
N PRO A 631 -16.12 44.01 15.20
CA PRO A 631 -14.79 44.13 14.61
C PRO A 631 -14.12 42.77 14.31
N VAL A 632 -14.22 41.80 15.23
CA VAL A 632 -13.63 40.47 15.05
C VAL A 632 -14.26 39.72 13.88
N LEU A 633 -15.60 39.74 13.77
CA LEU A 633 -16.31 39.15 12.64
C LEU A 633 -15.96 39.87 11.32
N SER A 634 -15.99 41.20 11.31
CA SER A 634 -15.67 41.98 10.10
C SER A 634 -14.25 41.70 9.60
N LYS A 635 -13.27 41.62 10.51
CA LYS A 635 -11.89 41.25 10.16
C LYS A 635 -11.84 39.83 9.58
N ARG A 636 -12.49 38.86 10.21
CA ARG A 636 -12.51 37.47 9.72
C ARG A 636 -13.16 37.34 8.34
N LEU A 637 -14.25 38.06 8.10
CA LEU A 637 -14.91 38.07 6.80
C LEU A 637 -14.06 38.77 5.73
N HIS A 638 -13.40 39.88 6.08
CA HIS A 638 -12.52 40.61 5.16
C HIS A 638 -11.30 39.78 4.76
N ASP A 639 -10.59 39.19 5.72
CA ASP A 639 -9.39 38.37 5.47
C ASP A 639 -9.71 37.15 4.58
N ARG A 640 -10.93 36.62 4.68
CA ARG A 640 -11.35 35.42 3.94
C ARG A 640 -11.97 35.72 2.59
N TRP A 641 -12.80 36.75 2.47
CA TRP A 641 -13.45 37.13 1.22
C TRP A 641 -12.76 38.29 0.52
N ASP A 642 -11.45 38.46 0.77
CA ASP A 642 -10.63 39.30 -0.08
C ASP A 642 -10.74 38.82 -1.55
N PRO A 643 -11.11 39.70 -2.50
CA PRO A 643 -11.33 39.32 -3.88
C PRO A 643 -10.11 38.66 -4.54
N ARG A 644 -8.89 39.02 -4.14
CA ARG A 644 -7.66 38.44 -4.71
C ARG A 644 -7.45 37.02 -4.21
N LEU A 645 -7.69 36.77 -2.93
CA LEU A 645 -7.59 35.42 -2.36
C LEU A 645 -8.66 34.49 -2.93
N GLN A 646 -9.89 34.99 -3.11
CA GLN A 646 -10.96 34.22 -3.75
C GLN A 646 -10.66 33.91 -5.22
N ALA A 647 -10.14 34.89 -5.97
CA ALA A 647 -9.72 34.66 -7.36
C ALA A 647 -8.56 33.66 -7.47
N LEU A 648 -7.58 33.72 -6.56
CA LEU A 648 -6.49 32.75 -6.50
C LEU A 648 -7.00 31.35 -6.20
N LYS A 649 -7.87 31.21 -5.19
CA LYS A 649 -8.52 29.94 -4.85
C LYS A 649 -9.26 29.37 -6.06
N GLN A 650 -10.08 30.18 -6.73
CA GLN A 650 -10.84 29.71 -7.89
C GLN A 650 -9.92 29.22 -9.02
N SER A 651 -8.84 29.97 -9.31
CA SER A 651 -7.84 29.53 -10.30
C SER A 651 -7.21 28.19 -9.93
N GLN A 652 -6.87 27.97 -8.66
CA GLN A 652 -6.30 26.72 -8.19
C GLN A 652 -7.31 25.56 -8.25
N CYS A 653 -8.58 25.82 -7.92
CA CYS A 653 -9.66 24.84 -8.07
C CYS A 653 -9.87 24.46 -9.54
N ASP A 654 -9.86 25.43 -10.45
CA ASP A 654 -10.01 25.19 -11.89
C ASP A 654 -8.85 24.36 -12.46
N ASP A 655 -7.63 24.62 -12.01
CA ASP A 655 -6.46 23.84 -12.42
C ASP A 655 -6.48 22.43 -11.82
N ALA A 656 -6.88 22.28 -10.55
CA ALA A 656 -7.08 20.97 -9.92
C ALA A 656 -8.17 20.16 -10.63
N TYR A 657 -9.26 20.82 -11.06
CA TYR A 657 -10.34 20.22 -11.82
C TYR A 657 -9.84 19.68 -13.17
N LYS A 658 -8.98 20.42 -13.89
CA LYS A 658 -8.41 19.96 -15.16
C LYS A 658 -7.50 18.73 -14.99
N VAL A 659 -6.82 18.61 -13.86
CA VAL A 659 -5.85 17.52 -13.61
C VAL A 659 -6.53 16.24 -13.15
N GLY A 660 -7.59 16.32 -12.33
CA GLY A 660 -8.24 15.11 -11.79
C GLY A 660 -9.71 15.28 -11.41
N GLY A 661 -10.42 16.18 -12.09
CA GLY A 661 -11.88 16.31 -12.00
C GLY A 661 -12.39 16.92 -10.70
N SER A 662 -13.67 16.68 -10.42
CA SER A 662 -14.39 17.27 -9.29
C SER A 662 -13.80 16.92 -7.93
N HIS A 663 -13.26 15.70 -7.76
CA HIS A 663 -12.65 15.27 -6.50
C HIS A 663 -11.42 16.12 -6.13
N ASN A 664 -10.55 16.41 -7.10
CA ASN A 664 -9.36 17.23 -6.86
C ASN A 664 -9.70 18.69 -6.58
N ALA A 665 -10.76 19.21 -7.22
CA ALA A 665 -11.25 20.57 -6.96
C ALA A 665 -11.82 20.75 -5.54
N LEU A 666 -12.19 19.65 -4.87
CA LEU A 666 -12.69 19.63 -3.49
C LEU A 666 -11.60 19.33 -2.45
N HIS A 667 -10.32 19.38 -2.83
CA HIS A 667 -9.23 19.15 -1.89
C HIS A 667 -9.18 20.24 -0.82
N LEU A 668 -9.10 19.83 0.46
CA LEU A 668 -9.15 20.74 1.61
C LEU A 668 -8.02 21.79 1.63
N ASN A 669 -6.88 21.53 0.96
CA ASN A 669 -5.77 22.48 0.86
C ASN A 669 -6.11 23.73 0.03
N LEU A 670 -7.12 23.63 -0.83
CA LEU A 670 -7.61 24.73 -1.66
C LEU A 670 -8.56 25.65 -0.88
N LEU A 671 -9.06 25.21 0.28
CA LEU A 671 -9.96 26.00 1.11
C LEU A 671 -9.19 27.09 1.86
N LEU A 672 -9.86 28.15 2.30
CA LEU A 672 -9.21 29.24 3.02
C LEU A 672 -9.25 29.07 4.54
N ALA A 673 -10.37 28.59 5.08
CA ALA A 673 -10.58 28.45 6.53
C ALA A 673 -10.84 27.01 6.98
N PHE A 674 -11.68 26.25 6.27
CA PHE A 674 -12.11 24.93 6.70
C PHE A 674 -11.18 23.81 6.23
N ARG A 675 -9.94 23.81 6.73
CA ARG A 675 -8.87 22.88 6.29
C ARG A 675 -8.69 21.64 7.17
N LYS A 676 -9.43 21.54 8.29
CA LYS A 676 -9.28 20.42 9.23
C LYS A 676 -9.52 19.10 8.50
N ARG A 677 -8.55 18.18 8.58
CA ARG A 677 -8.63 16.88 7.91
C ARG A 677 -9.09 15.83 8.90
N ALA A 678 -10.01 14.99 8.46
CA ALA A 678 -10.39 13.78 9.17
C ALA A 678 -9.32 12.70 8.97
N ASN A 679 -9.08 11.85 9.96
CA ASN A 679 -8.05 10.80 9.85
C ASN A 679 -8.31 9.90 8.64
N LEU A 680 -9.58 9.57 8.40
CA LEU A 680 -10.01 8.79 7.23
C LEU A 680 -9.52 9.39 5.90
N LEU A 681 -9.59 10.72 5.79
CA LEU A 681 -9.19 11.47 4.60
C LEU A 681 -7.66 11.57 4.48
N VAL A 682 -6.95 11.74 5.60
CA VAL A 682 -5.47 11.74 5.59
C VAL A 682 -4.94 10.40 5.09
N TYR A 683 -5.50 9.28 5.56
CA TYR A 683 -5.12 7.93 5.10
C TYR A 683 -5.41 7.73 3.60
N GLY A 684 -6.58 8.19 3.12
CA GLY A 684 -6.93 8.10 1.70
C GLY A 684 -6.01 8.91 0.78
N GLU A 685 -5.62 10.12 1.18
CA GLU A 685 -4.81 11.04 0.35
C GLU A 685 -3.38 10.54 0.07
N VAL A 686 -2.83 9.71 0.96
CA VAL A 686 -1.51 9.07 0.77
C VAL A 686 -1.60 7.68 0.12
N GLY A 687 -2.78 7.30 -0.39
CA GLY A 687 -3.00 5.99 -1.00
C GLY A 687 -2.93 4.85 0.01
N TRP A 688 -3.31 5.12 1.27
CA TRP A 688 -3.33 4.15 2.37
C TRP A 688 -1.95 3.65 2.84
N ASP A 689 -0.88 4.34 2.43
CA ASP A 689 0.47 4.16 2.96
C ASP A 689 0.72 5.11 4.14
N ILE A 690 0.52 4.60 5.36
CA ILE A 690 0.61 5.36 6.61
C ILE A 690 2.00 5.99 6.81
N GLU A 691 3.06 5.35 6.29
CA GLU A 691 4.43 5.85 6.43
C GLU A 691 4.69 7.11 5.59
N ARG A 692 3.90 7.32 4.53
CA ARG A 692 4.01 8.53 3.68
C ARG A 692 3.33 9.76 4.25
N ILE A 693 2.58 9.62 5.34
CA ILE A 693 1.89 10.75 5.97
C ILE A 693 2.96 11.67 6.57
N PRO A 694 2.99 12.96 6.22
CA PRO A 694 3.92 13.88 6.83
C PRO A 694 3.47 14.25 8.24
N ASP A 695 4.45 14.53 9.12
CA ASP A 695 4.20 14.78 10.54
C ASP A 695 3.26 15.94 10.81
N ASP A 696 3.17 16.95 9.94
CA ASP A 696 2.32 18.14 10.08
C ASP A 696 0.82 17.83 9.93
N LEU A 697 0.47 16.73 9.27
CA LEU A 697 -0.91 16.32 9.02
C LEU A 697 -1.46 15.36 10.09
N ILE A 698 -0.61 14.87 10.98
CA ILE A 698 -1.02 13.93 12.03
C ILE A 698 -1.58 14.71 13.21
N GLU A 699 -2.76 14.32 13.67
CA GLU A 699 -3.36 14.87 14.89
C GLU A 699 -2.53 14.41 16.11
N PRO A 700 -2.05 15.32 16.98
CA PRO A 700 -1.14 14.96 18.07
C PRO A 700 -1.69 13.93 19.06
N GLN A 701 -3.02 13.78 19.19
CA GLN A 701 -3.65 12.80 20.07
C GLN A 701 -3.91 11.43 19.40
N SER A 702 -3.60 11.29 18.11
CA SER A 702 -3.83 10.05 17.37
C SER A 702 -2.88 8.93 17.82
N SER A 703 -3.31 7.69 17.64
CA SER A 703 -2.50 6.49 17.89
C SER A 703 -1.27 6.48 16.99
N LEU A 704 -1.40 6.96 15.74
CA LEU A 704 -0.28 7.17 14.84
C LEU A 704 0.73 8.22 15.36
N ALA A 705 0.26 9.34 15.92
CA ALA A 705 1.15 10.32 16.55
C ALA A 705 1.92 9.68 17.71
N MET A 706 1.22 8.96 18.59
CA MET A 706 1.85 8.30 19.73
C MET A 706 2.94 7.30 19.30
N LEU A 707 2.71 6.55 18.22
CA LEU A 707 3.73 5.68 17.66
C LEU A 707 4.96 6.47 17.19
N ARG A 708 4.77 7.51 16.38
CA ARG A 708 5.90 8.31 15.86
C ARG A 708 6.67 9.03 16.97
N ILE A 709 5.95 9.52 17.99
CA ILE A 709 6.55 10.12 19.19
C ILE A 709 7.39 9.07 19.94
N SER A 710 6.89 7.85 20.11
CA SER A 710 7.64 6.77 20.77
C SER A 710 8.92 6.37 20.02
N GLN A 711 8.89 6.46 18.68
CA GLN A 711 10.03 6.18 17.80
C GLN A 711 10.99 7.36 17.63
N THR A 712 10.60 8.56 18.07
CA THR A 712 11.43 9.76 17.93
C THR A 712 12.67 9.64 18.80
N LYS A 713 13.83 9.94 18.21
CA LYS A 713 15.11 9.85 18.90
C LYS A 713 15.14 10.78 20.11
N ARG A 714 15.73 10.27 21.19
CA ARG A 714 15.93 10.99 22.44
C ARG A 714 17.36 11.51 22.52
N VAL A 715 17.50 12.80 22.78
CA VAL A 715 18.77 13.47 23.00
C VAL A 715 18.92 13.72 24.50
N VAL A 716 20.10 13.40 25.04
CA VAL A 716 20.44 13.78 26.40
C VAL A 716 21.00 15.19 26.34
N ASP A 717 20.38 16.13 27.04
CA ASP A 717 20.93 17.47 27.19
C ASP A 717 22.28 17.37 27.92
N PRO A 718 23.40 17.76 27.28
CA PRO A 718 24.73 17.62 27.86
C PRO A 718 24.96 18.53 29.09
N GLN A 719 24.14 19.56 29.31
CA GLN A 719 24.26 20.46 30.46
C GLN A 719 23.40 20.03 31.65
N THR A 720 22.21 19.48 31.41
CA THR A 720 21.25 19.14 32.48
C THR A 720 21.12 17.63 32.73
N GLY A 721 21.62 16.79 31.82
CA GLY A 721 21.45 15.33 31.86
C GLY A 721 20.02 14.87 31.59
N LYS A 722 19.07 15.77 31.29
CA LYS A 722 17.68 15.43 31.03
C LYS A 722 17.53 14.85 29.62
N LYS A 723 16.73 13.80 29.48
CA LYS A 723 16.37 13.22 28.18
C LYS A 723 15.26 14.07 27.58
N THR A 724 15.52 14.67 26.42
CA THR A 724 14.55 15.43 25.64
C THR A 724 14.36 14.79 24.28
N PHE A 725 13.18 14.93 23.68
CA PHE A 725 12.97 14.51 22.30
C PHE A 725 13.70 15.43 21.32
N ASP A 726 14.10 14.89 20.16
CA ASP A 726 14.44 15.71 19.01
C ASP A 726 13.28 16.67 18.69
N ASP A 727 13.61 17.94 18.38
CA ASP A 727 12.61 18.99 18.15
C ASP A 727 11.97 18.84 16.76
N THR A 728 10.97 17.97 16.67
CA THR A 728 10.12 17.80 15.48
C THR A 728 8.84 18.60 15.60
N ASP A 729 8.21 18.92 14.47
CA ASP A 729 6.95 19.66 14.48
C ASP A 729 5.85 18.92 15.27
N LEU A 730 5.79 17.59 15.12
CA LEU A 730 4.84 16.73 15.84
C LEU A 730 5.04 16.83 17.36
N ILE A 731 6.29 16.77 17.84
CA ILE A 731 6.61 16.91 19.28
C ILE A 731 6.21 18.29 19.80
N ARG A 732 6.51 19.35 19.05
CA ARG A 732 6.13 20.73 19.42
C ARG A 732 4.61 20.90 19.51
N ARG A 733 3.85 20.37 18.55
CA ARG A 733 2.39 20.41 18.56
C ARG A 733 1.81 19.57 19.70
N ALA A 734 2.34 18.36 19.93
CA ALA A 734 1.92 17.50 21.03
C ALA A 734 2.15 18.15 22.41
N ARG A 735 3.32 18.77 22.65
CA ARG A 735 3.60 19.54 23.87
C ARG A 735 2.59 20.67 24.09
N GLY A 736 2.29 21.43 23.03
CA GLY A 736 1.37 22.57 23.11
C GLY A 736 -0.07 22.16 23.39
N GLU A 737 -0.52 21.07 22.77
CA GLU A 737 -1.90 20.61 22.87
C GLU A 737 -2.18 19.82 24.16
N LEU A 738 -1.31 18.86 24.49
CA LEU A 738 -1.45 18.02 25.68
C LEU A 738 -0.99 18.74 26.96
N LYS A 739 -0.19 19.81 26.84
CA LYS A 739 0.36 20.59 27.97
C LYS A 739 1.16 19.72 28.96
N VAL A 740 1.90 18.75 28.43
CA VAL A 740 2.75 17.81 29.19
C VAL A 740 4.23 18.07 28.93
N ASP A 741 5.10 17.59 29.81
CA ASP A 741 6.54 17.59 29.59
C ASP A 741 7.03 16.35 28.83
N ASP A 742 8.33 16.28 28.49
CA ASP A 742 8.89 15.19 27.67
C ASP A 742 8.85 13.81 28.37
N ASP A 743 8.89 13.78 29.71
CA ASP A 743 8.86 12.53 30.47
C ASP A 743 7.42 11.99 30.51
N GLU A 744 6.44 12.86 30.74
CA GLU A 744 5.01 12.55 30.66
C GLU A 744 4.58 12.18 29.23
N LEU A 745 5.04 12.93 28.22
CA LEU A 745 4.72 12.67 26.82
C LEU A 745 5.19 11.28 26.38
N PHE A 746 6.38 10.87 26.84
CA PHE A 746 6.87 9.53 26.56
C PHE A 746 6.10 8.45 27.30
N ALA A 747 5.74 8.68 28.56
CA ALA A 747 4.92 7.73 29.32
C ALA A 747 3.57 7.50 28.61
N ILE A 748 2.95 8.57 28.10
CA ILE A 748 1.71 8.50 27.33
C ILE A 748 1.92 7.75 26.01
N ALA A 749 2.98 8.07 25.26
CA ALA A 749 3.28 7.44 23.98
C ALA A 749 3.55 5.93 24.12
N ASN A 750 4.36 5.53 25.11
CA ASN A 750 4.65 4.12 25.37
C ASN A 750 3.45 3.34 25.91
N ALA A 751 2.57 3.98 26.69
CA ALA A 751 1.34 3.33 27.13
C ALA A 751 0.36 3.07 25.97
N HIS A 752 0.46 3.85 24.88
CA HIS A 752 -0.38 3.71 23.69
C HIS A 752 0.15 2.69 22.68
N VAL A 753 1.46 2.48 22.62
CA VAL A 753 2.06 1.41 21.82
C VAL A 753 1.79 0.09 22.55
N MET A 754 1.00 -0.80 21.94
CA MET A 754 0.70 -2.13 22.48
C MET A 754 1.99 -2.97 22.56
N GLY A 755 2.72 -2.83 23.66
CA GLY A 755 3.97 -3.55 23.96
C GLY A 755 4.61 -2.97 25.22
N GLY A 756 4.90 -3.83 26.21
CA GLY A 756 5.48 -3.41 27.49
C GLY A 756 6.81 -2.66 27.36
N PRO A 757 7.34 -2.11 28.48
CA PRO A 757 8.43 -1.12 28.52
C PRO A 757 9.81 -1.56 27.95
N ASP A 758 9.94 -2.77 27.39
CA ASP A 758 11.22 -3.37 26.99
C ASP A 758 11.44 -3.56 25.47
N SER A 759 10.52 -3.14 24.59
CA SER A 759 10.78 -3.24 23.13
C SER A 759 11.53 -2.03 22.58
N GLN A 760 12.82 -1.88 22.93
CA GLN A 760 13.80 -1.13 22.14
C GLN A 760 14.34 -1.98 20.97
N SER A 761 13.48 -2.72 20.27
CA SER A 761 13.88 -3.40 19.03
C SER A 761 13.41 -2.57 17.84
N ASP A 762 14.33 -2.25 16.94
CA ASP A 762 14.14 -1.65 15.61
C ASP A 762 13.24 -2.50 14.66
N SER A 763 12.37 -3.36 15.19
CA SER A 763 11.45 -4.18 14.40
C SER A 763 10.32 -3.31 13.85
N GLN A 764 10.30 -3.12 12.54
CA GLN A 764 9.17 -2.53 11.82
C GLN A 764 7.87 -3.27 12.20
N LEU A 765 6.82 -2.51 12.52
CA LEU A 765 5.50 -3.08 12.81
C LEU A 765 4.99 -3.91 11.61
N THR A 766 4.45 -5.09 11.89
CA THR A 766 3.79 -5.92 10.88
C THR A 766 2.55 -5.20 10.32
N GLY A 767 2.10 -5.57 9.12
CA GLY A 767 0.90 -4.99 8.51
C GLY A 767 -0.32 -5.05 9.42
N GLU A 768 -0.54 -6.18 10.10
CA GLU A 768 -1.60 -6.34 11.08
C GLU A 768 -1.47 -5.39 12.28
N GLN A 769 -0.27 -5.25 12.85
CA GLN A 769 -0.04 -4.35 13.97
C GLN A 769 -0.34 -2.89 13.60
N ARG A 770 0.00 -2.48 12.37
CA ARG A 770 -0.35 -1.16 11.83
C ARG A 770 -1.86 -0.98 11.77
N LEU A 771 -2.59 -1.96 11.24
CA LEU A 771 -4.06 -1.92 11.18
C LEU A 771 -4.72 -1.85 12.58
N ARG A 772 -4.19 -2.59 13.56
CA ARG A 772 -4.68 -2.55 14.95
C ARG A 772 -4.48 -1.18 15.58
N LEU A 773 -3.31 -0.57 15.35
CA LEU A 773 -2.99 0.76 15.87
C LEU A 773 -3.98 1.81 15.34
N VAL A 774 -4.15 1.89 14.03
CA VAL A 774 -4.98 2.93 13.39
C VAL A 774 -6.48 2.66 13.47
N LYS A 775 -6.91 1.43 13.80
CA LYS A 775 -8.33 1.11 14.05
C LYS A 775 -8.95 2.07 15.05
N ARG A 776 -8.25 2.42 16.13
CA ARG A 776 -8.74 3.36 17.15
C ARG A 776 -8.95 4.75 16.56
N ASP A 777 -8.01 5.22 15.73
CA ASP A 777 -8.09 6.55 15.12
C ASP A 777 -9.23 6.64 14.11
N ILE A 778 -9.44 5.61 13.30
CA ILE A 778 -10.55 5.50 12.35
C ILE A 778 -11.87 5.40 13.10
N TYR A 779 -11.94 4.57 14.14
CA TYR A 779 -13.13 4.43 14.96
C TYR A 779 -13.53 5.76 15.59
N ASN A 780 -12.58 6.50 16.18
CA ASN A 780 -12.86 7.80 16.77
C ASN A 780 -13.31 8.83 15.72
N ASP A 781 -12.76 8.77 14.51
CA ASP A 781 -13.09 9.67 13.42
C ASP A 781 -14.51 9.45 12.86
N VAL A 782 -15.01 8.21 12.89
CA VAL A 782 -16.31 7.81 12.31
C VAL A 782 -17.41 7.66 13.36
N CYS A 783 -17.07 7.15 14.54
CA CYS A 783 -18.01 6.74 15.59
C CYS A 783 -17.68 7.29 16.99
N GLY A 784 -16.58 8.03 17.15
CA GLY A 784 -16.14 8.53 18.45
C GLY A 784 -17.06 9.61 19.02
N ASP A 785 -16.70 10.15 20.18
CA ASP A 785 -17.48 11.19 20.88
C ASP A 785 -17.55 12.52 20.11
N SER A 786 -16.65 12.74 19.15
CA SER A 786 -16.60 13.95 18.32
C SER A 786 -16.10 13.60 16.91
N PRO A 787 -16.87 12.83 16.14
CA PRO A 787 -16.41 12.30 14.86
C PRO A 787 -16.37 13.42 13.81
N LEU A 788 -15.30 13.47 13.01
CA LEU A 788 -15.20 14.39 11.88
C LEU A 788 -15.89 13.81 10.63
N SER A 789 -15.78 12.49 10.46
CA SER A 789 -16.36 11.72 9.35
C SER A 789 -17.59 10.91 9.80
N GLY A 790 -18.38 11.47 10.73
CA GLY A 790 -19.52 10.78 11.33
C GLY A 790 -20.66 10.49 10.34
N ILE A 791 -21.34 9.37 10.57
CA ILE A 791 -22.52 8.91 9.78
C ILE A 791 -23.84 9.18 10.53
N ASP A 792 -23.75 9.52 11.81
CA ASP A 792 -24.87 9.62 12.76
C ASP A 792 -25.45 11.02 12.92
#